data_AF-A0A924IER7-F1
#
_entry.id   AF-A0A924IER7-F1
#
_cell.length_a   1.000
_cell.length_b   1.000
_cell.length_c   1.000
_cell.angle_alpha   90.00
_cell.angle_beta   90.00
_cell.angle_gamma   90.00
#
_symmetry.space_group_name_H-M   'P 1'
#
loop_
_entity.id
_entity.type
_entity.pdbx_description
1 polymer ?
#
loop_
_entity_poly.entity_id
_entity_poly.type
_entity_poly.pdbx_seq_one_letter_code
_entity_poly.pdbx_strand_id
1 'polypeptide(L)'
;YKPYIDAFAKYSSYSLLTTTMRTPLRNGEKQIVNKDIHDWFKKAVKYANSKGLRVALELDPRHSTPAFAKKYPAELQQRLWLQQFKFNDRDELTEKITYSSEHGDAITTVGTKSVELRRVYSFTRTQNGIETSGLKDITSSCTVKERGNNFIVVIIPKNAGDKNLEVCVITNVTLNYPDVFSPHLISFELETMKQYADIPLAGLMKDEFGFPASHDGNPTKNGFWYSRFLAAAYTKSTVGRDIVRDALLMWAGEQGREGEPQMAVNHLMELYRKRCTEVEQSFYKNTKAIFGKDAFTGTHATVFPMANAQEFERDGFDWFTATRDFAQADETTPYAFVISMSKKFKEAVWYNQYYAPDIKEYEKNIWKYASIGGRMNFHQLYPTNSNSWLDDVRGLLKGNMKRGDCRIRLLNFISKAPVDCPVAIIFGHSNVMNWAGKNFEDVGVSLADICWRAGYYADLIPSSEINEKSLRIDNDGSIWFGKQKYAAVVLYQPEFENKSTIDFFKKAEKKGSMLYTVGSWTKDFNAKPFDAKSVLPKRMKTFSDYKTCSETLIGDLNNNYKSLLQMPVTDTMPSKDMLGRSFIPSFAPSEQGITRLTDGTIILLSGKENVAGDTIIKTIKIKGVGIFFDVIGVGGVRLSKDGSVEAIVGGGFKSFKAGSFSIQLSQRVDLVLLKEKGMWQGCVQGLVGKIPDELKKITNNWKRIDLPEILY
;
A
#
# COMPACT_ATOMS: atom_id res chain seq x y z
N TYR A 1 17.74 -23.91 0.33
CA TYR A 1 18.40 -22.60 0.08
C TYR A 1 19.53 -22.65 -0.96
N LYS A 2 20.55 -23.52 -0.88
CA LYS A 2 21.76 -23.39 -1.75
C LYS A 2 21.48 -23.21 -3.26
N PRO A 3 20.76 -24.11 -3.96
CA PRO A 3 20.58 -24.01 -5.42
C PRO A 3 19.82 -22.74 -5.85
N TYR A 4 18.93 -22.22 -4.99
CA TYR A 4 18.18 -20.98 -5.18
C TYR A 4 19.13 -19.78 -5.09
N ILE A 5 19.95 -19.71 -4.03
CA ILE A 5 20.93 -18.63 -3.83
C ILE A 5 21.98 -18.62 -4.95
N ASP A 6 22.48 -19.81 -5.33
CA ASP A 6 23.44 -19.95 -6.43
C ASP A 6 22.86 -19.49 -7.77
N ALA A 7 21.57 -19.73 -8.02
CA ALA A 7 20.90 -19.24 -9.23
C ALA A 7 20.80 -17.71 -9.25
N PHE A 8 20.37 -17.07 -8.16
CA PHE A 8 20.29 -15.60 -8.10
C PHE A 8 21.66 -14.91 -8.15
N ALA A 9 22.66 -15.45 -7.45
CA ALA A 9 24.01 -14.87 -7.44
C ALA A 9 24.66 -14.88 -8.83
N LYS A 10 24.29 -15.85 -9.67
CA LYS A 10 24.87 -16.08 -10.99
C LYS A 10 24.10 -15.42 -12.14
N TYR A 11 22.76 -15.48 -12.09
CA TYR A 11 21.87 -15.13 -13.20
C TYR A 11 20.98 -13.89 -12.92
N SER A 12 21.26 -13.09 -11.88
CA SER A 12 20.49 -11.88 -11.57
C SER A 12 21.34 -10.65 -11.25
N SER A 13 20.71 -9.47 -11.33
CA SER A 13 21.31 -8.18 -11.03
C SER A 13 21.31 -7.83 -9.53
N TYR A 14 20.80 -8.74 -8.68
CA TYR A 14 20.32 -8.44 -7.33
C TYR A 14 21.43 -8.41 -6.28
N SER A 15 21.21 -7.62 -5.23
CA SER A 15 22.12 -7.51 -4.07
C SER A 15 21.43 -7.78 -2.73
N LEU A 16 20.14 -8.11 -2.77
CA LEU A 16 19.27 -8.34 -1.61
C LEU A 16 18.17 -9.32 -2.03
N LEU A 17 17.90 -10.29 -1.16
CA LEU A 17 16.74 -11.18 -1.23
C LEU A 17 15.86 -10.91 -0.01
N THR A 18 14.57 -10.67 -0.22
CA THR A 18 13.54 -10.73 0.81
C THR A 18 13.06 -12.19 0.94
N THR A 19 12.77 -12.67 2.15
CA THR A 19 12.28 -14.03 2.36
C THR A 19 11.40 -14.18 3.60
N THR A 20 10.39 -15.03 3.47
CA THR A 20 9.40 -15.35 4.51
C THR A 20 9.27 -16.86 4.69
N MET A 21 8.92 -17.31 5.89
CA MET A 21 8.76 -18.73 6.20
C MET A 21 7.37 -19.24 5.78
N ARG A 22 7.21 -19.60 4.50
CA ARG A 22 6.01 -20.30 3.99
C ARG A 22 6.02 -21.79 4.38
N THR A 23 5.98 -22.11 5.67
CA THR A 23 5.69 -23.49 6.13
C THR A 23 4.18 -23.64 6.24
N PRO A 24 3.56 -24.74 5.76
CA PRO A 24 2.14 -24.98 6.04
C PRO A 24 1.94 -25.16 7.54
N LEU A 25 1.48 -24.10 8.23
CA LEU A 25 1.21 -24.07 9.68
C LEU A 25 0.08 -25.02 10.12
N ARG A 26 -0.42 -25.88 9.22
CA ARG A 26 -1.51 -26.85 9.44
C ARG A 26 -1.32 -27.74 10.69
N ASN A 27 -0.07 -27.96 11.13
CA ASN A 27 0.25 -28.69 12.38
C ASN A 27 0.98 -27.86 13.45
N GLY A 28 1.37 -26.60 13.20
CA GLY A 28 2.07 -25.74 14.17
C GLY A 28 3.49 -26.18 14.63
N GLU A 29 4.04 -27.26 14.07
CA GLU A 29 5.32 -27.87 14.49
C GLU A 29 6.54 -26.93 14.37
N LYS A 30 6.55 -26.06 13.35
CA LYS A 30 7.67 -25.17 13.01
C LYS A 30 7.23 -23.72 13.04
N GLN A 31 7.88 -22.95 13.91
CA GLN A 31 7.59 -21.54 14.17
C GLN A 31 8.89 -20.74 14.12
N ILE A 32 8.83 -19.45 13.79
CA ILE A 32 10.04 -18.61 13.67
C ILE A 32 10.82 -18.50 15.00
N VAL A 33 10.14 -18.63 16.15
CA VAL A 33 10.80 -18.71 17.48
C VAL A 33 11.56 -20.02 17.74
N ASN A 34 11.39 -21.07 16.94
CA ASN A 34 12.07 -22.34 17.17
C ASN A 34 13.57 -22.26 16.87
N LYS A 35 14.40 -22.92 17.70
CA LYS A 35 15.87 -22.87 17.58
C LYS A 35 16.40 -23.51 16.29
N ASP A 36 15.77 -24.58 15.80
CA ASP A 36 16.17 -25.27 14.56
C ASP A 36 15.92 -24.41 13.32
N ILE A 37 14.81 -23.65 13.32
CA ILE A 37 14.46 -22.67 12.28
C ILE A 37 15.46 -21.51 12.27
N HIS A 38 15.76 -20.95 13.45
CA HIS A 38 16.80 -19.95 13.62
C HIS A 38 18.17 -20.42 13.07
N ASP A 39 18.62 -21.60 13.49
CA ASP A 39 19.90 -22.16 13.07
C ASP A 39 19.93 -22.49 11.57
N TRP A 40 18.78 -22.80 10.95
CA TRP A 40 18.64 -22.99 9.50
C TRP A 40 18.79 -21.67 8.74
N PHE A 41 18.08 -20.61 9.16
CA PHE A 41 18.24 -19.27 8.56
C PHE A 41 19.66 -18.75 8.73
N LYS A 42 20.29 -18.96 9.89
CA LYS A 42 21.69 -18.58 10.14
C LYS A 42 22.66 -19.23 9.14
N LYS A 43 22.43 -20.48 8.75
CA LYS A 43 23.20 -21.17 7.69
C LYS A 43 22.89 -20.62 6.30
N ALA A 44 21.62 -20.34 6.00
CA ALA A 44 21.18 -19.80 4.71
C ALA A 44 21.73 -18.39 4.45
N VAL A 45 21.64 -17.48 5.43
CA VAL A 45 22.12 -16.09 5.33
C VAL A 45 23.64 -16.03 5.22
N LYS A 46 24.38 -16.83 6.00
CA LYS A 46 25.84 -16.95 5.84
C LYS A 46 26.24 -17.44 4.44
N TYR A 47 25.47 -18.36 3.85
CA TYR A 47 25.69 -18.81 2.48
C TYR A 47 25.39 -17.71 1.45
N ALA A 48 24.28 -16.97 1.60
CA ALA A 48 23.97 -15.82 0.75
C ALA A 48 25.09 -14.78 0.76
N ASN A 49 25.56 -14.39 1.95
CA ASN A 49 26.63 -13.40 2.11
C ASN A 49 27.94 -13.89 1.46
N SER A 50 28.25 -15.20 1.52
CA SER A 50 29.41 -15.80 0.82
C SER A 50 29.31 -15.77 -0.71
N LYS A 51 28.12 -15.46 -1.26
CA LYS A 51 27.83 -15.31 -2.69
C LYS A 51 27.56 -13.85 -3.09
N GLY A 52 27.84 -12.89 -2.19
CA GLY A 52 27.61 -11.45 -2.41
C GLY A 52 26.15 -11.02 -2.32
N LEU A 53 25.23 -11.93 -1.95
CA LEU A 53 23.81 -11.64 -1.76
C LEU A 53 23.53 -11.34 -0.29
N ARG A 54 22.72 -10.32 -0.04
CA ARG A 54 22.21 -10.01 1.30
C ARG A 54 20.82 -10.61 1.49
N VAL A 55 20.38 -10.79 2.74
CA VAL A 55 19.03 -11.30 3.06
C VAL A 55 18.33 -10.34 4.03
N ALA A 56 17.06 -10.03 3.74
CA ALA A 56 16.11 -9.51 4.71
C ALA A 56 15.04 -10.59 5.00
N LEU A 57 14.78 -10.83 6.27
CA LEU A 57 13.91 -11.91 6.75
C LEU A 57 12.62 -11.36 7.35
N GLU A 58 11.51 -12.06 7.16
CA GLU A 58 10.27 -11.77 7.88
C GLU A 58 10.30 -12.35 9.29
N LEU A 59 10.09 -11.47 10.29
CA LEU A 59 10.00 -11.83 11.71
C LEU A 59 8.67 -11.35 12.31
N ASP A 60 7.58 -11.62 11.59
CA ASP A 60 6.20 -11.26 11.98
C ASP A 60 5.62 -12.23 13.03
N PRO A 61 4.87 -11.76 14.05
CA PRO A 61 4.22 -12.60 15.06
C PRO A 61 3.34 -13.73 14.53
N ARG A 62 2.73 -13.58 13.34
CA ARG A 62 1.90 -14.61 12.68
C ARG A 62 2.65 -15.94 12.51
N HIS A 63 3.95 -15.88 12.22
CA HIS A 63 4.85 -17.05 12.12
C HIS A 63 5.07 -17.80 13.45
N SER A 64 4.50 -17.31 14.56
CA SER A 64 4.58 -17.93 15.89
C SER A 64 3.27 -17.85 16.66
N THR A 65 2.15 -17.87 15.94
CA THR A 65 0.79 -17.82 16.51
C THR A 65 0.56 -18.87 17.61
N PRO A 66 0.94 -20.17 17.46
CA PRO A 66 0.83 -21.15 18.55
C PRO A 66 1.65 -20.80 19.81
N ALA A 67 2.88 -20.29 19.65
CA ALA A 67 3.74 -19.87 20.77
C ALA A 67 3.18 -18.63 21.47
N PHE A 68 2.66 -17.66 20.71
CA PHE A 68 1.94 -16.51 21.25
C PHE A 68 0.70 -16.97 22.03
N ALA A 69 -0.13 -17.84 21.46
CA ALA A 69 -1.33 -18.38 22.10
C ALA A 69 -1.03 -19.18 23.38
N LYS A 70 0.14 -19.84 23.45
CA LYS A 70 0.62 -20.53 24.65
C LYS A 70 1.11 -19.55 25.73
N LYS A 71 1.79 -18.46 25.36
CA LYS A 71 2.31 -17.45 26.30
C LYS A 71 1.20 -16.51 26.81
N TYR A 72 0.23 -16.18 25.95
CA TYR A 72 -0.84 -15.20 26.20
C TYR A 72 -2.23 -15.73 25.78
N PRO A 73 -2.75 -16.81 26.42
CA PRO A 73 -3.96 -17.50 25.98
C PRO A 73 -5.26 -16.67 26.04
N ALA A 74 -5.25 -15.55 26.77
CA ALA A 74 -6.35 -14.60 26.93
C ALA A 74 -6.16 -13.30 26.11
N GLU A 75 -5.22 -13.28 25.16
CA GLU A 75 -4.90 -12.14 24.30
C GLU A 75 -4.97 -12.53 22.82
N LEU A 76 -5.92 -13.39 22.48
CA LEU A 76 -6.19 -13.82 21.11
C LEU A 76 -7.23 -12.91 20.47
N GLN A 77 -7.08 -12.69 19.16
CA GLN A 77 -8.00 -11.89 18.37
C GLN A 77 -9.40 -12.48 18.43
N GLN A 78 -10.39 -11.61 18.58
CA GLN A 78 -11.80 -12.00 18.54
C GLN A 78 -12.55 -11.21 17.46
N ARG A 79 -13.76 -11.65 17.13
CA ARG A 79 -14.70 -10.96 16.25
C ARG A 79 -16.10 -11.03 16.87
N LEU A 80 -16.79 -9.89 16.99
CA LEU A 80 -18.23 -9.87 17.23
C LEU A 80 -18.91 -10.34 15.94
N TRP A 81 -19.83 -11.31 16.05
CA TRP A 81 -20.61 -11.82 14.93
C TRP A 81 -22.09 -11.74 15.25
N LEU A 82 -22.82 -11.00 14.42
CA LEU A 82 -24.23 -10.65 14.60
C LEU A 82 -25.09 -11.50 13.67
N GLN A 83 -26.11 -12.14 14.23
CA GLN A 83 -27.17 -12.81 13.48
C GLN A 83 -28.52 -12.34 13.99
N GLN A 84 -29.50 -12.29 13.09
CA GLN A 84 -30.86 -11.85 13.38
C GLN A 84 -31.88 -12.95 13.10
N PHE A 85 -32.83 -13.11 14.02
CA PHE A 85 -33.90 -14.11 13.97
C PHE A 85 -35.25 -13.45 14.27
N LYS A 86 -36.35 -14.16 13.97
CA LYS A 86 -37.72 -13.73 14.24
C LYS A 86 -38.46 -14.83 14.99
N PHE A 87 -39.27 -14.46 15.98
CA PHE A 87 -40.02 -15.45 16.76
C PHE A 87 -41.07 -16.21 15.94
N ASN A 88 -41.66 -15.59 14.91
CA ASN A 88 -42.65 -16.22 14.01
C ASN A 88 -43.73 -17.01 14.79
N ASP A 89 -44.38 -16.29 15.73
CA ASP A 89 -45.42 -16.79 16.65
C ASP A 89 -45.00 -17.90 17.63
N ARG A 90 -43.72 -18.27 17.69
CA ARG A 90 -43.17 -19.13 18.75
C ARG A 90 -42.96 -18.35 20.04
N ASP A 91 -42.98 -19.05 21.17
CA ASP A 91 -42.63 -18.50 22.49
C ASP A 91 -41.16 -18.74 22.90
N GLU A 92 -40.43 -19.52 22.11
CA GLU A 92 -39.01 -19.78 22.27
C GLU A 92 -38.35 -19.97 20.89
N LEU A 93 -37.10 -19.52 20.76
CA LEU A 93 -36.21 -19.86 19.65
C LEU A 93 -35.05 -20.72 20.18
N THR A 94 -34.71 -21.79 19.44
CA THR A 94 -33.49 -22.58 19.67
C THR A 94 -32.65 -22.49 18.39
N GLU A 95 -31.65 -21.60 18.38
CA GLU A 95 -30.90 -21.25 17.18
C GLU A 95 -29.44 -21.73 17.25
N LYS A 96 -28.98 -22.38 16.17
CA LYS A 96 -27.57 -22.80 16.02
C LYS A 96 -26.78 -21.74 15.26
N ILE A 97 -26.00 -20.97 16.00
CA ILE A 97 -25.10 -19.95 15.47
C ILE A 97 -23.76 -20.60 15.15
N THR A 98 -23.40 -20.64 13.88
CA THR A 98 -22.17 -21.25 13.38
C THR A 98 -21.29 -20.20 12.71
N TYR A 99 -19.99 -20.22 13.01
CA TYR A 99 -18.98 -19.41 12.37
C TYR A 99 -18.16 -20.24 11.39
N SER A 100 -18.10 -19.80 10.14
CA SER A 100 -17.44 -20.51 9.04
C SER A 100 -16.61 -19.61 8.12
N SER A 101 -16.38 -18.35 8.49
CA SER A 101 -15.51 -17.45 7.71
C SER A 101 -14.05 -17.89 7.83
N GLU A 102 -13.37 -18.00 6.69
CA GLU A 102 -11.93 -18.26 6.64
C GLU A 102 -11.15 -16.95 6.75
N HIS A 103 -10.11 -16.96 7.58
CA HIS A 103 -9.30 -15.78 7.89
C HIS A 103 -7.80 -15.96 7.65
N GLY A 104 -7.42 -17.03 6.92
CA GLY A 104 -6.03 -17.30 6.60
C GLY A 104 -5.46 -16.32 5.58
N ASP A 105 -4.17 -16.05 5.70
CA ASP A 105 -3.36 -15.34 4.69
C ASP A 105 -2.19 -16.23 4.24
N ALA A 106 -1.28 -15.68 3.42
CA ALA A 106 -0.12 -16.41 2.92
C ALA A 106 0.92 -16.77 4.02
N ILE A 107 0.79 -16.25 5.25
CA ILE A 107 1.65 -16.56 6.40
C ILE A 107 0.99 -17.57 7.31
N THR A 108 -0.27 -17.37 7.70
CA THR A 108 -0.94 -18.19 8.70
C THR A 108 -2.38 -18.54 8.35
N THR A 109 -2.74 -19.79 8.60
CA THR A 109 -4.13 -20.24 8.67
C THR A 109 -4.72 -19.81 10.01
N VAL A 110 -5.88 -19.15 9.99
CA VAL A 110 -6.57 -18.68 11.20
C VAL A 110 -7.82 -19.50 11.44
N GLY A 111 -7.76 -20.44 12.39
CA GLY A 111 -8.89 -21.28 12.78
C GLY A 111 -9.65 -20.76 14.00
N THR A 112 -10.96 -20.99 14.06
CA THR A 112 -11.80 -20.66 15.23
C THR A 112 -11.42 -21.52 16.44
N LYS A 113 -11.22 -20.87 17.59
CA LYS A 113 -10.91 -21.51 18.88
C LYS A 113 -12.17 -21.73 19.74
N SER A 114 -13.04 -20.72 19.81
CA SER A 114 -14.33 -20.81 20.52
C SER A 114 -15.33 -19.83 19.93
N VAL A 115 -16.62 -20.12 20.13
CA VAL A 115 -17.73 -19.18 19.95
C VAL A 115 -18.47 -19.07 21.29
N GLU A 116 -18.76 -17.86 21.72
CA GLU A 116 -19.39 -17.57 23.01
C GLU A 116 -20.57 -16.61 22.83
N LEU A 117 -21.63 -16.77 23.62
CA LEU A 117 -22.73 -15.81 23.63
C LEU A 117 -22.26 -14.50 24.29
N ARG A 118 -22.38 -13.37 23.59
CA ARG A 118 -21.95 -12.06 24.10
C ARG A 118 -23.12 -11.19 24.55
N ARG A 119 -24.12 -11.02 23.68
CA ARG A 119 -25.37 -10.29 23.95
C ARG A 119 -26.53 -10.84 23.12
N VAL A 120 -27.75 -10.68 23.61
CA VAL A 120 -28.99 -10.84 22.86
C VAL A 120 -29.83 -9.60 23.06
N TYR A 121 -30.21 -8.96 21.96
CA TYR A 121 -31.11 -7.82 21.95
C TYR A 121 -32.43 -8.20 21.29
N SER A 122 -33.56 -7.86 21.92
CA SER A 122 -34.88 -7.93 21.29
C SER A 122 -35.36 -6.53 20.94
N PHE A 123 -35.97 -6.37 19.77
CA PHE A 123 -36.51 -5.08 19.32
C PHE A 123 -37.61 -5.22 18.26
N THR A 124 -38.37 -4.15 18.08
CA THR A 124 -39.17 -3.89 16.88
C THR A 124 -38.31 -3.17 15.84
N ARG A 125 -38.43 -3.54 14.56
CA ARG A 125 -37.78 -2.84 13.44
C ARG A 125 -38.84 -2.14 12.59
N THR A 126 -38.61 -0.87 12.27
CA THR A 126 -39.39 -0.08 11.32
C THR A 126 -38.63 0.07 10.00
N GLN A 127 -39.22 0.75 9.00
CA GLN A 127 -38.50 1.10 7.76
C GLN A 127 -37.29 2.03 8.01
N ASN A 128 -37.24 2.70 9.17
CA ASN A 128 -36.19 3.65 9.54
C ASN A 128 -35.15 3.06 10.53
N GLY A 129 -35.11 1.74 10.70
CA GLY A 129 -34.18 1.05 11.60
C GLY A 129 -34.86 0.49 12.85
N ILE A 130 -34.09 0.23 13.90
CA ILE A 130 -34.59 -0.26 15.19
C ILE A 130 -35.39 0.83 15.90
N GLU A 131 -36.54 0.47 16.48
CA GLU A 131 -37.31 1.35 17.35
C GLU A 131 -36.62 1.47 18.72
N THR A 132 -36.02 2.64 19.00
CA THR A 132 -35.19 2.90 20.19
C THR A 132 -35.93 2.63 21.52
N SER A 133 -37.24 2.90 21.58
CA SER A 133 -38.11 2.63 22.74
C SER A 133 -38.37 1.14 23.00
N GLY A 134 -38.29 0.31 21.96
CA GLY A 134 -38.55 -1.13 22.03
C GLY A 134 -37.30 -2.01 22.24
N LEU A 135 -36.11 -1.43 22.20
CA LEU A 135 -34.84 -2.16 22.28
C LEU A 135 -34.50 -2.57 23.72
N LYS A 136 -34.42 -3.87 23.98
CA LYS A 136 -34.11 -4.47 25.29
C LYS A 136 -32.90 -5.41 25.18
N ASP A 137 -31.99 -5.36 26.15
CA ASP A 137 -30.99 -6.43 26.37
C ASP A 137 -31.68 -7.58 27.13
N ILE A 138 -31.80 -8.74 26.48
CA ILE A 138 -32.44 -9.95 27.03
C ILE A 138 -31.43 -11.07 27.28
N THR A 139 -30.12 -10.76 27.29
CA THR A 139 -29.03 -11.75 27.41
C THR A 139 -29.17 -12.63 28.64
N SER A 140 -29.62 -12.07 29.77
CA SER A 140 -29.80 -12.79 31.05
C SER A 140 -30.95 -13.80 31.03
N SER A 141 -31.90 -13.67 30.10
CA SER A 141 -33.00 -14.64 29.90
C SER A 141 -32.60 -15.78 28.96
N CYS A 142 -31.49 -15.65 28.22
CA CYS A 142 -31.06 -16.63 27.23
C CYS A 142 -30.14 -17.68 27.84
N THR A 143 -30.18 -18.91 27.34
CA THR A 143 -29.28 -19.99 27.79
C THR A 143 -28.52 -20.62 26.62
N VAL A 144 -27.29 -21.07 26.85
CA VAL A 144 -26.50 -21.77 25.84
C VAL A 144 -26.61 -23.27 26.09
N LYS A 145 -27.34 -23.97 25.23
CA LYS A 145 -27.65 -25.40 25.32
C LYS A 145 -26.46 -26.29 24.94
N GLU A 146 -25.72 -25.88 23.91
CA GLU A 146 -24.63 -26.65 23.31
C GLU A 146 -23.53 -25.71 22.82
N ARG A 147 -22.28 -26.19 22.81
CA ARG A 147 -21.10 -25.46 22.31
C ARG A 147 -20.19 -26.40 21.55
N GLY A 148 -19.72 -25.96 20.39
CA GLY A 148 -18.59 -26.54 19.67
C GLY A 148 -17.52 -25.48 19.41
N ASN A 149 -16.39 -25.87 18.81
CA ASN A 149 -15.27 -24.95 18.56
C ASN A 149 -15.66 -23.75 17.68
N ASN A 150 -16.59 -23.96 16.74
CA ASN A 150 -17.05 -22.94 15.78
C ASN A 150 -18.56 -22.68 15.83
N PHE A 151 -19.29 -23.15 16.85
CA PHE A 151 -20.72 -22.89 16.96
C PHE A 151 -21.23 -22.87 18.40
N ILE A 152 -22.39 -22.25 18.63
CA ILE A 152 -23.20 -22.40 19.84
C ILE A 152 -24.66 -22.65 19.48
N VAL A 153 -25.40 -23.30 20.38
CA VAL A 153 -26.86 -23.39 20.30
C VAL A 153 -27.44 -22.55 21.45
N VAL A 154 -28.22 -21.53 21.10
CA VAL A 154 -28.80 -20.57 22.05
C VAL A 154 -30.30 -20.76 22.13
N ILE A 155 -30.82 -20.88 23.35
CA ILE A 155 -32.24 -20.83 23.66
C ILE A 155 -32.58 -19.39 24.04
N ILE A 156 -33.58 -18.80 23.37
CA ILE A 156 -34.03 -17.42 23.52
C ILE A 156 -35.54 -17.44 23.82
N PRO A 157 -35.96 -17.18 25.06
CA PRO A 157 -37.39 -17.08 25.38
C PRO A 157 -37.97 -15.75 24.92
N LYS A 158 -39.25 -15.75 24.57
CA LYS A 158 -40.08 -14.55 24.34
C LYS A 158 -40.68 -14.10 25.67
N ASN A 159 -40.67 -12.80 25.96
CA ASN A 159 -41.32 -12.29 27.17
C ASN A 159 -42.84 -12.17 26.98
N ALA A 160 -43.59 -12.04 28.08
CA ALA A 160 -45.02 -11.77 27.98
C ALA A 160 -45.30 -10.35 27.44
N GLY A 161 -46.25 -10.22 26.51
CA GLY A 161 -46.66 -8.94 25.89
C GLY A 161 -45.91 -8.54 24.61
N ASP A 162 -44.85 -9.28 24.27
CA ASP A 162 -43.95 -9.03 23.15
C ASP A 162 -44.55 -9.52 21.80
N LYS A 163 -45.07 -8.59 20.97
CA LYS A 163 -45.62 -8.86 19.62
C LYS A 163 -44.68 -8.36 18.51
N ASN A 164 -44.54 -9.13 17.42
CA ASN A 164 -43.74 -8.80 16.22
C ASN A 164 -42.24 -8.50 16.46
N LEU A 165 -41.60 -9.08 17.49
CA LEU A 165 -40.19 -8.82 17.74
C LEU A 165 -39.23 -9.64 16.85
N GLU A 166 -38.16 -8.94 16.47
CA GLU A 166 -36.93 -9.50 15.94
C GLU A 166 -35.91 -9.58 17.10
N VAL A 167 -34.99 -10.54 17.04
CA VAL A 167 -33.86 -10.64 17.97
C VAL A 167 -32.55 -10.62 17.23
N CYS A 168 -31.57 -9.87 17.73
CA CYS A 168 -30.18 -9.97 17.31
C CYS A 168 -29.37 -10.71 18.39
N VAL A 169 -28.75 -11.82 18.01
CA VAL A 169 -27.74 -12.49 18.83
C VAL A 169 -26.37 -12.01 18.38
N ILE A 170 -25.60 -11.47 19.32
CA ILE A 170 -24.20 -11.13 19.15
C ILE A 170 -23.38 -12.22 19.83
N THR A 171 -22.53 -12.87 19.05
CA THR A 171 -21.55 -13.84 19.56
C THR A 171 -20.15 -13.26 19.52
N ASN A 172 -19.29 -13.76 20.39
CA ASN A 172 -17.86 -13.46 20.40
C ASN A 172 -17.11 -14.69 19.88
N VAL A 173 -16.45 -14.54 18.74
CA VAL A 173 -15.70 -15.59 18.06
C VAL A 173 -14.22 -15.40 18.38
N THR A 174 -13.61 -16.31 19.13
CA THR A 174 -12.16 -16.26 19.40
C THR A 174 -11.41 -17.01 18.31
N LEU A 175 -10.41 -16.37 17.72
CA LEU A 175 -9.59 -16.93 16.64
C LEU A 175 -8.21 -17.32 17.16
N ASN A 176 -7.59 -18.33 16.57
CA ASN A 176 -6.17 -18.65 16.79
C ASN A 176 -5.30 -17.66 16.00
N TYR A 177 -5.19 -16.43 16.52
CA TYR A 177 -4.39 -15.33 15.97
C TYR A 177 -4.05 -14.36 17.13
N PRO A 178 -2.87 -13.73 17.17
CA PRO A 178 -2.54 -12.73 18.20
C PRO A 178 -3.49 -11.53 18.13
N ASP A 179 -4.07 -11.08 19.24
CA ASP A 179 -4.89 -9.86 19.23
C ASP A 179 -4.05 -8.66 18.78
N VAL A 180 -4.50 -7.94 17.75
CA VAL A 180 -3.85 -6.72 17.27
C VAL A 180 -3.74 -5.69 18.40
N PHE A 181 -4.73 -5.65 19.31
CA PHE A 181 -4.76 -4.78 20.49
C PHE A 181 -4.10 -5.37 21.74
N SER A 182 -3.46 -6.54 21.66
CA SER A 182 -2.73 -7.13 22.80
C SER A 182 -1.63 -6.17 23.30
N PRO A 183 -1.51 -5.94 24.62
CA PRO A 183 -0.40 -5.19 25.18
C PRO A 183 0.96 -5.87 24.95
N HIS A 184 0.98 -7.19 24.74
CA HIS A 184 2.21 -7.97 24.57
C HIS A 184 2.64 -8.17 23.12
N LEU A 185 1.78 -7.93 22.11
CA LEU A 185 2.08 -8.16 20.69
C LEU A 185 3.43 -7.55 20.24
N ILE A 186 3.61 -6.25 20.47
CA ILE A 186 4.84 -5.52 20.11
C ILE A 186 6.06 -6.06 20.87
N SER A 187 5.89 -6.43 22.15
CA SER A 187 7.00 -6.99 22.94
C SER A 187 7.42 -8.39 22.46
N PHE A 188 6.47 -9.20 22.00
CA PHE A 188 6.71 -10.54 21.46
C PHE A 188 7.39 -10.49 20.08
N GLU A 189 6.99 -9.54 19.23
CA GLU A 189 7.71 -9.24 17.99
C GLU A 189 9.16 -8.83 18.30
N LEU A 190 9.37 -7.91 19.24
CA LEU A 190 10.70 -7.45 19.64
C LEU A 190 11.57 -8.57 20.25
N GLU A 191 11.00 -9.47 21.06
CA GLU A 191 11.68 -10.68 21.55
C GLU A 191 12.15 -11.56 20.38
N THR A 192 11.27 -11.78 19.38
CA THR A 192 11.57 -12.57 18.17
C THR A 192 12.66 -11.91 17.32
N MET A 193 12.62 -10.59 17.15
CA MET A 193 13.67 -9.83 16.44
C MET A 193 15.03 -9.95 17.13
N LYS A 194 15.06 -9.85 18.47
CA LYS A 194 16.30 -9.99 19.27
C LYS A 194 16.89 -11.40 19.19
N GLN A 195 16.07 -12.44 19.09
CA GLN A 195 16.52 -13.82 18.90
C GLN A 195 17.38 -13.99 17.62
N TYR A 196 17.14 -13.19 16.58
CA TYR A 196 17.82 -13.27 15.29
C TYR A 196 18.99 -12.27 15.14
N ALA A 197 19.32 -11.51 16.18
CA ALA A 197 20.31 -10.43 16.14
C ALA A 197 21.77 -10.89 15.92
N ASP A 198 22.07 -12.18 16.13
CA ASP A 198 23.38 -12.79 15.88
C ASP A 198 23.55 -13.33 14.44
N ILE A 199 22.51 -13.20 13.61
CA ILE A 199 22.54 -13.50 12.18
C ILE A 199 22.90 -12.21 11.43
N PRO A 200 23.85 -12.24 10.46
CA PRO A 200 24.18 -11.07 9.63
C PRO A 200 23.12 -10.84 8.54
N LEU A 201 21.88 -10.62 8.97
CA LEU A 201 20.78 -10.10 8.18
C LEU A 201 21.09 -8.67 7.76
N ALA A 202 20.69 -8.28 6.56
CA ALA A 202 20.84 -6.93 6.05
C ALA A 202 19.58 -6.07 6.24
N GLY A 203 18.61 -6.56 7.00
CA GLY A 203 17.29 -5.97 7.12
C GLY A 203 16.23 -6.99 7.52
N LEU A 204 14.99 -6.52 7.61
CA LEU A 204 13.79 -7.31 7.80
C LEU A 204 12.71 -6.90 6.78
N MET A 205 11.71 -7.76 6.62
CA MET A 205 10.51 -7.46 5.84
C MET A 205 9.25 -7.74 6.67
N LYS A 206 8.13 -7.14 6.28
CA LYS A 206 6.81 -7.44 6.85
C LYS A 206 5.76 -7.30 5.77
N ASP A 207 5.13 -8.43 5.47
CA ASP A 207 4.21 -8.71 4.37
C ASP A 207 2.78 -8.58 4.91
N GLU A 208 2.08 -7.49 4.56
CA GLU A 208 0.61 -7.42 4.67
C GLU A 208 0.04 -7.51 6.11
N PHE A 209 0.72 -6.97 7.12
CA PHE A 209 0.27 -7.13 8.52
C PHE A 209 -1.05 -6.41 8.83
N GLY A 210 -1.87 -7.01 9.71
CA GLY A 210 -3.08 -6.41 10.23
C GLY A 210 -3.90 -7.37 11.10
N PHE A 211 -5.21 -7.15 11.15
CA PHE A 211 -6.20 -8.12 11.62
C PHE A 211 -6.25 -9.37 10.71
N PRO A 212 -6.83 -10.51 11.13
CA PRO A 212 -7.01 -11.68 10.27
C PRO A 212 -7.71 -11.33 8.94
N ALA A 213 -7.38 -12.01 7.84
CA ALA A 213 -7.81 -11.55 6.52
C ALA A 213 -9.34 -11.68 6.33
N SER A 214 -10.04 -10.61 5.95
CA SER A 214 -11.48 -10.63 5.65
C SER A 214 -11.71 -10.56 4.14
N HIS A 215 -11.57 -11.71 3.48
CA HIS A 215 -11.48 -11.83 2.01
C HIS A 215 -12.69 -11.30 1.22
N ASP A 216 -13.87 -11.18 1.84
CA ASP A 216 -15.08 -10.60 1.23
C ASP A 216 -15.27 -9.10 1.55
N GLY A 217 -14.47 -8.55 2.47
CA GLY A 217 -14.64 -7.20 3.03
C GLY A 217 -15.92 -7.03 3.87
N ASN A 218 -16.48 -8.12 4.41
CA ASN A 218 -17.67 -8.12 5.28
C ASN A 218 -18.84 -7.31 4.66
N PRO A 219 -19.40 -7.76 3.52
CA PRO A 219 -20.37 -6.99 2.74
C PRO A 219 -21.68 -6.75 3.50
N THR A 220 -22.04 -7.66 4.39
CA THR A 220 -23.22 -7.60 5.28
C THR A 220 -23.03 -6.72 6.52
N LYS A 221 -21.80 -6.26 6.80
CA LYS A 221 -21.41 -5.46 7.97
C LYS A 221 -21.91 -6.01 9.31
N ASN A 222 -22.00 -7.33 9.43
CA ASN A 222 -22.47 -8.04 10.63
C ASN A 222 -21.33 -8.69 11.43
N GLY A 223 -20.07 -8.49 11.01
CA GLY A 223 -18.89 -8.85 11.79
C GLY A 223 -18.04 -7.63 12.15
N PHE A 224 -17.45 -7.59 13.35
CA PHE A 224 -16.52 -6.52 13.76
C PHE A 224 -15.35 -7.10 14.56
N TRP A 225 -14.12 -6.67 14.31
CA TRP A 225 -12.99 -7.08 15.15
C TRP A 225 -13.19 -6.65 16.60
N TYR A 226 -12.75 -7.51 17.50
CA TYR A 226 -13.01 -7.35 18.92
C TYR A 226 -11.88 -7.93 19.76
N SER A 227 -11.65 -7.31 20.89
CA SER A 227 -11.04 -7.91 22.07
C SER A 227 -11.41 -7.06 23.28
N ARG A 228 -11.12 -7.53 24.49
CA ARG A 228 -11.24 -6.69 25.70
C ARG A 228 -10.35 -5.43 25.63
N PHE A 229 -9.24 -5.48 24.91
CA PHE A 229 -8.28 -4.38 24.79
C PHE A 229 -8.74 -3.35 23.75
N LEU A 230 -9.24 -3.80 22.60
CA LEU A 230 -9.94 -2.92 21.65
C LEU A 230 -11.19 -2.29 22.28
N ALA A 231 -11.98 -3.05 23.06
CA ALA A 231 -13.13 -2.50 23.77
C ALA A 231 -12.73 -1.37 24.73
N ALA A 232 -11.65 -1.56 25.52
CA ALA A 232 -11.13 -0.51 26.40
C ALA A 232 -10.63 0.72 25.63
N ALA A 233 -9.98 0.53 24.48
CA ALA A 233 -9.56 1.62 23.60
C ALA A 233 -10.76 2.38 23.01
N TYR A 234 -11.81 1.67 22.59
CA TYR A 234 -13.06 2.21 22.06
C TYR A 234 -13.84 3.01 23.10
N THR A 235 -14.05 2.45 24.30
CA THR A 235 -14.68 3.16 25.42
C THR A 235 -13.89 4.43 25.78
N LYS A 236 -12.56 4.41 25.68
CA LYS A 236 -11.73 5.62 25.89
C LYS A 236 -11.88 6.65 24.78
N SER A 237 -11.85 6.27 23.50
CA SER A 237 -11.94 7.23 22.39
C SER A 237 -13.32 7.89 22.26
N THR A 238 -14.37 7.14 22.62
CA THR A 238 -15.77 7.57 22.53
C THR A 238 -16.34 8.17 23.82
N VAL A 239 -15.51 8.31 24.87
CA VAL A 239 -15.92 8.85 26.18
C VAL A 239 -17.06 8.03 26.83
N GLY A 240 -16.92 6.70 26.82
CA GLY A 240 -17.74 5.80 27.63
C GLY A 240 -18.64 4.81 26.87
N ARG A 241 -18.61 4.76 25.53
CA ARG A 241 -19.48 3.84 24.76
C ARG A 241 -18.99 2.39 24.82
N ASP A 242 -19.91 1.46 24.63
CA ASP A 242 -19.64 0.02 24.53
C ASP A 242 -19.71 -0.43 23.06
N ILE A 243 -18.57 -0.88 22.52
CA ILE A 243 -18.46 -1.41 21.16
C ILE A 243 -19.42 -2.59 20.90
N VAL A 244 -19.81 -3.37 21.91
CA VAL A 244 -20.75 -4.49 21.75
C VAL A 244 -22.16 -3.98 21.50
N ARG A 245 -22.56 -2.89 22.16
CA ARG A 245 -23.83 -2.21 21.94
C ARG A 245 -23.82 -1.41 20.64
N ASP A 246 -22.69 -0.80 20.29
CA ASP A 246 -22.52 -0.05 19.05
C ASP A 246 -22.39 -0.94 17.82
N ALA A 247 -21.95 -2.20 17.96
CA ALA A 247 -21.98 -3.17 16.88
C ALA A 247 -23.40 -3.39 16.33
N LEU A 248 -24.42 -3.44 17.20
CA LEU A 248 -25.82 -3.47 16.77
C LEU A 248 -26.21 -2.18 16.05
N LEU A 249 -25.82 -1.02 16.58
CA LEU A 249 -26.14 0.30 16.01
C LEU A 249 -25.51 0.49 14.62
N MET A 250 -24.24 0.14 14.45
CA MET A 250 -23.49 0.22 13.19
C MET A 250 -23.98 -0.78 12.13
N TRP A 251 -24.59 -1.89 12.54
CA TRP A 251 -25.12 -2.90 11.64
C TRP A 251 -26.59 -2.66 11.24
N ALA A 252 -27.45 -2.38 12.22
CA ALA A 252 -28.90 -2.38 12.04
C ALA A 252 -29.54 -0.98 11.98
N GLY A 253 -28.85 0.05 12.48
CA GLY A 253 -29.38 1.42 12.64
C GLY A 253 -30.47 1.55 13.69
N GLU A 254 -30.67 2.76 14.21
CA GLU A 254 -31.73 3.10 15.17
C GLU A 254 -32.42 4.39 14.72
N GLN A 255 -33.76 4.39 14.80
CA GLN A 255 -34.59 5.48 14.32
C GLN A 255 -34.32 6.77 15.10
N GLY A 256 -34.02 7.86 14.38
CA GLY A 256 -33.67 9.17 14.96
C GLY A 256 -32.25 9.27 15.51
N ARG A 257 -31.39 8.27 15.26
CA ARG A 257 -29.99 8.20 15.73
C ARG A 257 -28.99 8.09 14.58
N GLU A 258 -29.33 8.55 13.38
CA GLU A 258 -28.62 8.27 12.12
C GLU A 258 -27.17 8.81 12.08
N GLY A 259 -26.83 9.80 12.91
CA GLY A 259 -25.45 10.26 13.08
C GLY A 259 -24.59 9.36 13.98
N GLU A 260 -25.18 8.65 14.93
CA GLU A 260 -24.43 7.83 15.88
C GLU A 260 -23.72 6.61 15.28
N PRO A 261 -24.28 5.83 14.33
CA PRO A 261 -23.51 4.78 13.67
C PRO A 261 -22.34 5.39 12.88
N GLN A 262 -22.53 6.54 12.23
CA GLN A 262 -21.46 7.21 11.48
C GLN A 262 -20.29 7.61 12.41
N MET A 263 -20.57 8.20 13.57
CA MET A 263 -19.57 8.46 14.61
C MET A 263 -18.90 7.16 15.10
N ALA A 264 -19.71 6.13 15.40
CA ALA A 264 -19.21 4.86 15.91
C ALA A 264 -18.21 4.20 14.93
N VAL A 265 -18.51 4.25 13.62
CA VAL A 265 -17.63 3.78 12.55
C VAL A 265 -16.36 4.62 12.46
N ASN A 266 -16.45 5.96 12.45
CA ASN A 266 -15.29 6.86 12.40
C ASN A 266 -14.29 6.55 13.53
N HIS A 267 -14.79 6.39 14.76
CA HIS A 267 -13.94 6.06 15.92
C HIS A 267 -13.35 4.64 15.83
N LEU A 268 -14.11 3.66 15.35
CA LEU A 268 -13.62 2.28 15.21
C LEU A 268 -12.49 2.16 14.17
N MET A 269 -12.70 2.74 12.98
CA MET A 269 -11.73 2.67 11.89
C MET A 269 -10.46 3.46 12.19
N GLU A 270 -10.58 4.61 12.84
CA GLU A 270 -9.41 5.39 13.29
C GLU A 270 -8.63 4.66 14.40
N LEU A 271 -9.27 3.83 15.23
CA LEU A 271 -8.57 2.96 16.19
C LEU A 271 -7.83 1.83 15.49
N TYR A 272 -8.44 1.17 14.49
CA TYR A 272 -7.78 0.14 13.68
C TYR A 272 -6.50 0.71 13.04
N ARG A 273 -6.64 1.79 12.26
CA ARG A 273 -5.53 2.47 11.59
C ARG A 273 -4.41 2.86 12.55
N LYS A 274 -4.75 3.50 13.68
CA LYS A 274 -3.76 3.94 14.68
C LYS A 274 -3.00 2.78 15.30
N ARG A 275 -3.66 1.64 15.51
CA ARG A 275 -3.02 0.49 16.14
C ARG A 275 -2.12 -0.27 15.17
N CYS A 276 -2.54 -0.46 13.92
CA CYS A 276 -1.67 -1.01 12.88
C CYS A 276 -0.45 -0.09 12.66
N THR A 277 -0.67 1.23 12.57
CA THR A 277 0.38 2.26 12.54
C THR A 277 1.38 2.10 13.69
N GLU A 278 0.91 1.89 14.93
CA GLU A 278 1.79 1.72 16.10
C GLU A 278 2.69 0.48 15.96
N VAL A 279 2.12 -0.65 15.52
CA VAL A 279 2.85 -1.91 15.32
C VAL A 279 3.86 -1.77 14.18
N GLU A 280 3.48 -1.20 13.05
CA GLU A 280 4.37 -0.99 11.90
C GLU A 280 5.51 0.01 12.20
N GLN A 281 5.21 1.10 12.92
CA GLN A 281 6.22 2.04 13.39
C GLN A 281 7.18 1.42 14.40
N SER A 282 6.69 0.51 15.26
CA SER A 282 7.53 -0.28 16.16
C SER A 282 8.46 -1.20 15.36
N PHE A 283 7.92 -1.97 14.42
CA PHE A 283 8.69 -2.86 13.55
C PHE A 283 9.82 -2.12 12.80
N TYR A 284 9.53 -0.97 12.19
CA TYR A 284 10.54 -0.14 11.52
C TYR A 284 11.65 0.29 12.49
N LYS A 285 11.29 0.90 13.64
CA LYS A 285 12.26 1.39 14.64
C LYS A 285 13.12 0.26 15.22
N ASN A 286 12.51 -0.87 15.56
CA ASN A 286 13.20 -2.02 16.12
C ASN A 286 14.16 -2.66 15.10
N THR A 287 13.79 -2.68 13.81
CA THR A 287 14.69 -3.12 12.72
C THR A 287 15.96 -2.28 12.69
N LYS A 288 15.82 -0.95 12.70
CA LYS A 288 16.97 -0.01 12.71
C LYS A 288 17.80 -0.09 13.99
N ALA A 289 17.16 -0.34 15.14
CA ALA A 289 17.83 -0.43 16.43
C ALA A 289 18.64 -1.72 16.60
N ILE A 290 18.15 -2.86 16.10
CA ILE A 290 18.78 -4.17 16.27
C ILE A 290 19.80 -4.48 15.16
N PHE A 291 19.41 -4.25 13.90
CA PHE A 291 20.23 -4.62 12.74
C PHE A 291 21.05 -3.45 12.17
N GLY A 292 20.86 -2.25 12.73
CA GLY A 292 21.58 -1.02 12.38
C GLY A 292 20.78 -0.08 11.49
N LYS A 293 21.15 1.21 11.50
CA LYS A 293 20.45 2.28 10.76
C LYS A 293 20.31 2.03 9.25
N ASP A 294 21.27 1.31 8.67
CA ASP A 294 21.35 1.01 7.23
C ASP A 294 20.72 -0.36 6.88
N ALA A 295 20.14 -1.06 7.87
CA ALA A 295 19.42 -2.31 7.67
C ALA A 295 18.09 -2.05 6.97
N PHE A 296 17.83 -2.77 5.89
CA PHE A 296 16.65 -2.61 5.05
C PHE A 296 15.35 -2.92 5.81
N THR A 297 14.31 -2.12 5.60
CA THR A 297 12.93 -2.45 6.02
C THR A 297 12.00 -2.44 4.80
N GLY A 298 11.40 -3.59 4.48
CA GLY A 298 10.64 -3.78 3.23
C GLY A 298 9.39 -4.66 3.30
N THR A 299 8.92 -5.00 2.10
CA THR A 299 7.53 -5.38 1.75
C THR A 299 6.54 -4.30 2.21
N HIS A 300 5.24 -4.56 2.29
CA HIS A 300 4.20 -3.53 2.21
C HIS A 300 3.06 -3.77 3.22
N ALA A 301 2.09 -2.84 3.25
CA ALA A 301 0.81 -3.01 3.95
C ALA A 301 -0.35 -3.32 2.98
N THR A 302 -0.16 -3.14 1.67
CA THR A 302 -1.15 -3.34 0.60
C THR A 302 -1.52 -4.82 0.46
N VAL A 303 -2.50 -5.32 1.22
CA VAL A 303 -2.92 -6.73 1.24
C VAL A 303 -3.87 -7.02 0.08
N PHE A 304 -4.84 -6.12 -0.08
CA PHE A 304 -5.70 -6.02 -1.22
C PHE A 304 -5.26 -4.76 -1.98
N PRO A 305 -4.83 -4.84 -3.25
CA PRO A 305 -4.27 -3.72 -4.00
C PRO A 305 -5.27 -2.59 -4.33
N MET A 306 -6.45 -2.58 -3.72
CA MET A 306 -7.45 -1.54 -3.87
C MET A 306 -7.89 -1.06 -2.48
N ALA A 307 -7.94 0.26 -2.31
CA ALA A 307 -8.40 0.91 -1.08
C ALA A 307 -9.92 0.73 -0.90
N ASN A 308 -10.32 -0.44 -0.39
CA ASN A 308 -11.69 -0.91 -0.31
C ASN A 308 -11.97 -1.56 1.07
N ALA A 309 -13.18 -2.08 1.29
CA ALA A 309 -13.55 -2.72 2.56
C ALA A 309 -12.65 -3.88 3.01
N GLN A 310 -12.08 -4.67 2.10
CA GLN A 310 -11.17 -5.77 2.46
C GLN A 310 -9.91 -5.20 3.13
N GLU A 311 -9.36 -4.13 2.55
CA GLU A 311 -8.20 -3.43 3.10
C GLU A 311 -8.55 -2.71 4.41
N PHE A 312 -9.67 -1.99 4.42
CA PHE A 312 -10.13 -1.28 5.61
C PHE A 312 -10.35 -2.24 6.80
N GLU A 313 -10.90 -3.43 6.58
CA GLU A 313 -11.00 -4.48 7.61
C GLU A 313 -9.64 -5.05 8.02
N ARG A 314 -8.63 -5.02 7.15
CA ARG A 314 -7.33 -5.65 7.38
C ARG A 314 -6.40 -4.78 8.23
N ASP A 315 -6.10 -3.56 7.80
CA ASP A 315 -5.11 -2.68 8.45
C ASP A 315 -5.69 -1.33 8.91
N GLY A 316 -6.92 -0.99 8.51
CA GLY A 316 -7.48 0.35 8.69
C GLY A 316 -6.88 1.39 7.72
N PHE A 317 -6.39 0.92 6.58
CA PHE A 317 -5.75 1.68 5.51
C PHE A 317 -4.50 2.44 5.96
N ASP A 318 -3.54 1.72 6.53
CA ASP A 318 -2.37 2.28 7.20
C ASP A 318 -1.14 2.48 6.28
N TRP A 319 -1.30 2.28 4.96
CA TRP A 319 -0.25 2.27 3.93
C TRP A 319 0.77 3.42 4.03
N PHE A 320 0.32 4.64 4.30
CA PHE A 320 1.18 5.84 4.40
C PHE A 320 1.94 5.93 5.73
N THR A 321 1.52 5.15 6.71
CA THR A 321 2.07 5.04 8.07
C THR A 321 2.88 3.77 8.28
N ALA A 322 2.66 2.72 7.49
CA ALA A 322 3.50 1.52 7.40
C ALA A 322 4.88 1.84 6.76
N THR A 323 5.78 2.45 7.55
CA THR A 323 7.04 2.98 7.01
C THR A 323 7.98 1.87 6.53
N ARG A 324 8.55 2.10 5.35
CA ARG A 324 9.52 1.24 4.66
C ARG A 324 10.65 2.12 4.10
N ASP A 325 11.78 1.51 3.76
CA ASP A 325 12.92 2.25 3.18
C ASP A 325 12.71 2.67 1.73
N PHE A 326 11.84 1.96 1.00
CA PHE A 326 11.25 2.42 -0.25
C PHE A 326 9.75 2.18 -0.17
N ALA A 327 8.94 2.99 -0.87
CA ALA A 327 7.54 2.64 -1.05
C ALA A 327 7.45 1.32 -1.81
N GLN A 328 6.72 0.37 -1.25
CA GLN A 328 6.43 -0.92 -1.87
C GLN A 328 4.90 -1.12 -1.85
N ALA A 329 4.38 -1.74 -2.90
CA ALA A 329 2.98 -2.08 -3.05
C ALA A 329 2.83 -3.43 -3.76
N ASP A 330 1.63 -4.02 -3.71
CA ASP A 330 1.33 -5.29 -4.38
C ASP A 330 0.62 -5.08 -5.73
N GLU A 331 0.95 -5.94 -6.68
CA GLU A 331 0.22 -6.24 -7.91
C GLU A 331 -0.37 -5.07 -8.70
N THR A 332 -1.64 -4.74 -8.46
CA THR A 332 -2.47 -3.84 -9.26
C THR A 332 -2.76 -2.52 -8.52
N THR A 333 -1.96 -2.20 -7.49
CA THR A 333 -2.16 -1.00 -6.68
C THR A 333 -2.10 0.27 -7.54
N PRO A 334 -3.14 1.14 -7.54
CA PRO A 334 -3.16 2.34 -8.38
C PRO A 334 -1.89 3.18 -8.21
N TYR A 335 -1.20 3.48 -9.31
CA TYR A 335 0.13 4.11 -9.24
C TYR A 335 0.11 5.50 -8.59
N ALA A 336 -1.04 6.17 -8.60
CA ALA A 336 -1.27 7.41 -7.87
C ALA A 336 -1.10 7.28 -6.34
N PHE A 337 -1.32 6.08 -5.77
CA PHE A 337 -0.96 5.75 -4.39
C PHE A 337 0.54 5.42 -4.25
N VAL A 338 1.08 4.55 -5.10
CA VAL A 338 2.46 4.07 -4.90
C VAL A 338 3.50 5.18 -5.10
N ILE A 339 3.26 6.09 -6.06
CA ILE A 339 4.08 7.28 -6.26
C ILE A 339 3.94 8.27 -5.09
N SER A 340 2.74 8.44 -4.52
CA SER A 340 2.56 9.33 -3.37
C SER A 340 3.22 8.75 -2.10
N MET A 341 3.13 7.44 -1.86
CA MET A 341 3.89 6.75 -0.83
C MET A 341 5.41 6.94 -1.02
N SER A 342 5.93 6.94 -2.25
CA SER A 342 7.36 7.22 -2.49
C SER A 342 7.77 8.61 -2.00
N LYS A 343 6.89 9.61 -2.18
CA LYS A 343 7.07 10.98 -1.70
C LYS A 343 6.97 11.07 -0.17
N LYS A 344 6.05 10.32 0.46
CA LYS A 344 5.94 10.18 1.93
C LYS A 344 7.22 9.64 2.55
N PHE A 345 7.76 8.55 2.01
CA PHE A 345 9.02 7.94 2.49
C PHE A 345 10.28 8.68 1.98
N LYS A 346 10.11 9.79 1.24
CA LYS A 346 11.15 10.74 0.77
C LYS A 346 12.11 10.21 -0.30
N GLU A 347 11.78 9.06 -0.87
CA GLU A 347 12.57 8.37 -1.88
C GLU A 347 12.22 8.78 -3.32
N ALA A 348 13.12 8.42 -4.23
CA ALA A 348 12.98 8.68 -5.67
C ALA A 348 12.44 7.49 -6.46
N VAL A 349 12.44 6.30 -5.85
CA VAL A 349 12.10 5.01 -6.44
C VAL A 349 11.11 4.30 -5.53
N TRP A 350 10.20 3.57 -6.14
CA TRP A 350 9.25 2.68 -5.47
C TRP A 350 9.31 1.29 -6.11
N TYR A 351 8.72 0.29 -5.45
CA TYR A 351 8.72 -1.09 -5.90
C TYR A 351 7.31 -1.65 -5.98
N ASN A 352 7.03 -2.45 -6.99
CA ASN A 352 5.83 -3.29 -7.03
C ASN A 352 6.23 -4.74 -6.81
N GLN A 353 5.69 -5.40 -5.78
CA GLN A 353 5.72 -6.85 -5.70
C GLN A 353 4.74 -7.37 -6.76
N TYR A 354 5.24 -8.13 -7.73
CA TYR A 354 4.41 -8.66 -8.81
C TYR A 354 4.60 -10.16 -8.96
N TYR A 355 3.49 -10.86 -9.14
CA TYR A 355 3.46 -12.23 -9.63
C TYR A 355 2.33 -12.48 -10.62
N ALA A 356 2.64 -13.42 -11.51
CA ALA A 356 1.79 -13.97 -12.55
C ALA A 356 2.27 -15.40 -12.88
N PRO A 357 1.41 -16.24 -13.49
CA PRO A 357 1.80 -17.55 -14.01
C PRO A 357 2.69 -17.44 -15.25
N ASP A 358 2.55 -16.36 -16.04
CA ASP A 358 3.29 -16.15 -17.29
C ASP A 358 4.42 -15.13 -17.11
N ILE A 359 5.64 -15.51 -17.52
CA ILE A 359 6.80 -14.62 -17.57
C ILE A 359 6.56 -13.36 -18.42
N LYS A 360 5.71 -13.43 -19.46
CA LYS A 360 5.42 -12.29 -20.37
C LYS A 360 4.82 -11.09 -19.65
N GLU A 361 4.15 -11.28 -18.52
CA GLU A 361 3.65 -10.17 -17.71
C GLU A 361 4.80 -9.44 -16.99
N TYR A 362 5.76 -10.18 -16.43
CA TYR A 362 6.98 -9.62 -15.83
C TYR A 362 7.83 -8.88 -16.88
N GLU A 363 7.93 -9.44 -18.10
CA GLU A 363 8.65 -8.81 -19.22
C GLU A 363 8.08 -7.43 -19.58
N LYS A 364 6.75 -7.26 -19.57
CA LYS A 364 6.10 -5.95 -19.76
C LYS A 364 6.27 -5.05 -18.53
N ASN A 365 6.04 -5.60 -17.33
CA ASN A 365 5.93 -4.82 -16.11
C ASN A 365 7.25 -4.18 -15.66
N ILE A 366 8.42 -4.76 -15.96
CA ILE A 366 9.70 -4.05 -15.74
C ILE A 366 9.74 -2.69 -16.45
N TRP A 367 9.21 -2.60 -17.66
CA TRP A 367 9.20 -1.37 -18.46
C TRP A 367 8.07 -0.43 -18.05
N LYS A 368 6.86 -0.95 -17.79
CA LYS A 368 5.73 -0.15 -17.29
C LYS A 368 6.09 0.54 -15.97
N TYR A 369 6.64 -0.18 -14.98
CA TYR A 369 7.04 0.44 -13.71
C TYR A 369 8.18 1.44 -13.89
N ALA A 370 9.20 1.12 -14.68
CA ALA A 370 10.32 2.02 -14.94
C ALA A 370 9.87 3.36 -15.57
N SER A 371 8.85 3.34 -16.44
CA SER A 371 8.29 4.53 -17.09
C SER A 371 7.79 5.60 -16.11
N ILE A 372 7.42 5.18 -14.89
CA ILE A 372 6.93 6.02 -13.79
C ILE A 372 7.80 5.85 -12.52
N GLY A 373 9.10 5.65 -12.71
CA GLY A 373 10.10 5.67 -11.64
C GLY A 373 10.16 4.40 -10.76
N GLY A 374 9.25 3.46 -10.96
CA GLY A 374 9.16 2.21 -10.19
C GLY A 374 10.14 1.13 -10.64
N ARG A 375 10.28 0.09 -9.81
CA ARG A 375 11.03 -1.14 -10.08
C ARG A 375 10.16 -2.34 -9.71
N MET A 376 10.47 -3.51 -10.26
CA MET A 376 9.79 -4.73 -9.83
C MET A 376 10.52 -5.34 -8.63
N ASN A 377 9.78 -5.62 -7.57
CA ASN A 377 10.12 -6.64 -6.59
C ASN A 377 9.61 -7.97 -7.16
N PHE A 378 10.53 -8.88 -7.50
CA PHE A 378 10.21 -10.09 -8.24
C PHE A 378 9.81 -11.20 -7.26
N HIS A 379 8.51 -11.43 -7.11
CA HIS A 379 8.01 -12.70 -6.59
C HIS A 379 8.15 -13.78 -7.67
N GLN A 380 8.11 -15.06 -7.30
CA GLN A 380 8.22 -16.19 -8.24
C GLN A 380 6.97 -16.34 -9.15
N LEU A 381 7.10 -17.12 -10.24
CA LEU A 381 5.96 -17.54 -11.06
C LEU A 381 4.87 -18.16 -10.15
N TYR A 382 3.69 -17.54 -10.14
CA TYR A 382 2.60 -17.90 -9.25
C TYR A 382 1.26 -17.34 -9.77
N PRO A 383 0.14 -18.09 -9.68
CA PRO A 383 0.09 -19.52 -9.37
C PRO A 383 0.84 -20.35 -10.44
N THR A 384 1.23 -21.57 -10.10
CA THR A 384 2.01 -22.44 -10.98
C THR A 384 1.60 -23.89 -10.78
N ASN A 385 1.60 -24.66 -11.87
CA ASN A 385 1.40 -26.12 -11.85
C ASN A 385 2.73 -26.88 -11.67
N SER A 386 3.84 -26.17 -11.50
CA SER A 386 5.15 -26.74 -11.18
C SER A 386 5.14 -27.36 -9.78
N ASN A 387 5.68 -28.58 -9.68
CA ASN A 387 5.98 -29.22 -8.39
C ASN A 387 7.34 -28.78 -7.82
N SER A 388 7.99 -27.78 -8.43
CA SER A 388 9.38 -27.39 -8.15
C SER A 388 9.55 -25.87 -8.06
N TRP A 389 9.50 -25.36 -6.82
CA TRP A 389 9.80 -23.97 -6.46
C TRP A 389 11.11 -23.44 -7.06
N LEU A 390 12.09 -24.32 -7.30
CA LEU A 390 13.38 -23.94 -7.90
C LEU A 390 13.23 -23.63 -9.40
N ASP A 391 12.34 -24.32 -10.10
CA ASP A 391 12.16 -24.17 -11.54
C ASP A 391 11.25 -22.98 -11.88
N ASP A 392 10.26 -22.68 -11.03
CA ASP A 392 9.47 -21.43 -11.10
C ASP A 392 10.36 -20.19 -10.99
N VAL A 393 11.28 -20.22 -10.01
CA VAL A 393 12.28 -19.18 -9.77
C VAL A 393 13.28 -19.07 -10.93
N ARG A 394 13.77 -20.21 -11.44
CA ARG A 394 14.65 -20.23 -12.61
C ARG A 394 13.95 -19.74 -13.87
N GLY A 395 12.65 -19.95 -14.01
CA GLY A 395 11.83 -19.38 -15.07
C GLY A 395 12.05 -17.87 -15.19
N LEU A 396 11.97 -17.14 -14.07
CA LEU A 396 12.22 -15.70 -14.03
C LEU A 396 13.67 -15.29 -14.32
N LEU A 397 14.63 -16.20 -14.21
CA LEU A 397 16.05 -15.94 -14.50
C LEU A 397 16.43 -16.23 -15.95
N LYS A 398 15.53 -16.86 -16.73
CA LYS A 398 15.77 -17.21 -18.13
C LYS A 398 15.65 -16.03 -19.09
N GLY A 399 16.35 -16.15 -20.21
CA GLY A 399 16.24 -15.24 -21.35
C GLY A 399 16.70 -13.82 -21.06
N ASN A 400 16.11 -12.85 -21.77
CA ASN A 400 16.62 -11.50 -21.84
C ASN A 400 16.00 -10.51 -20.83
N MET A 401 15.05 -10.93 -19.99
CA MET A 401 14.40 -10.03 -19.02
C MET A 401 15.40 -9.36 -18.07
N LYS A 402 16.41 -10.10 -17.58
CA LYS A 402 17.46 -9.54 -16.71
C LYS A 402 18.40 -8.58 -17.44
N ARG A 403 18.49 -8.65 -18.78
CA ARG A 403 19.22 -7.67 -19.59
C ARG A 403 18.50 -6.31 -19.60
N GLY A 404 17.16 -6.32 -19.70
CA GLY A 404 16.30 -5.14 -19.57
C GLY A 404 16.37 -4.52 -18.18
N ASP A 405 16.16 -5.35 -17.13
CA ASP A 405 16.31 -4.94 -15.73
C ASP A 405 17.69 -4.32 -15.43
N CYS A 406 18.78 -4.91 -15.93
CA CYS A 406 20.12 -4.34 -15.79
C CYS A 406 20.26 -2.96 -16.45
N ARG A 407 19.54 -2.66 -17.54
CA ARG A 407 19.53 -1.32 -18.14
C ARG A 407 18.70 -0.36 -17.31
N ILE A 408 17.52 -0.77 -16.84
CA ILE A 408 16.66 0.01 -15.95
C ILE A 408 17.39 0.38 -14.65
N ARG A 409 18.21 -0.53 -14.10
CA ARG A 409 19.08 -0.30 -12.93
C ARG A 409 20.00 0.92 -13.07
N LEU A 410 20.40 1.29 -14.28
CA LEU A 410 21.25 2.47 -14.53
C LEU A 410 20.54 3.80 -14.17
N LEU A 411 19.20 3.83 -14.22
CA LEU A 411 18.42 5.00 -13.78
C LEU A 411 18.67 5.34 -12.31
N ASN A 412 18.96 4.35 -11.46
CA ASN A 412 19.19 4.55 -10.01
C ASN A 412 20.37 5.49 -9.71
N PHE A 413 21.27 5.73 -10.67
CA PHE A 413 22.36 6.70 -10.55
C PHE A 413 21.88 8.15 -10.70
N ILE A 414 20.91 8.43 -11.57
CA ILE A 414 20.49 9.81 -11.89
C ILE A 414 19.12 10.18 -11.30
N SER A 415 18.21 9.20 -11.14
CA SER A 415 16.89 9.37 -10.54
C SER A 415 17.00 9.56 -9.01
N LYS A 416 17.24 10.80 -8.59
CA LYS A 416 17.32 11.21 -7.16
C LYS A 416 16.09 12.00 -6.69
N ALA A 417 15.08 12.09 -7.54
CA ALA A 417 13.83 12.79 -7.33
C ALA A 417 12.66 11.89 -7.79
N PRO A 418 11.49 11.91 -7.11
CA PRO A 418 10.31 11.17 -7.55
C PRO A 418 9.70 11.77 -8.83
N VAL A 419 8.82 11.00 -9.48
CA VAL A 419 8.00 11.44 -10.62
C VAL A 419 7.21 12.70 -10.28
N ASP A 420 7.19 13.64 -11.21
CA ASP A 420 6.48 14.91 -11.07
C ASP A 420 4.97 14.75 -11.30
N CYS A 421 4.20 14.77 -10.20
CA CYS A 421 2.75 14.79 -10.21
C CYS A 421 2.27 16.20 -9.83
N PRO A 422 1.90 17.07 -10.79
CA PRO A 422 1.50 18.45 -10.49
C PRO A 422 0.19 18.57 -9.71
N VAL A 423 -0.61 17.50 -9.59
CA VAL A 423 -1.91 17.46 -8.90
C VAL A 423 -1.82 16.60 -7.63
N ALA A 424 -2.38 17.08 -6.52
CA ALA A 424 -2.72 16.24 -5.36
C ALA A 424 -4.23 16.10 -5.24
N ILE A 425 -4.70 14.88 -5.02
CA ILE A 425 -6.07 14.57 -4.62
C ILE A 425 -6.00 14.09 -3.17
N ILE A 426 -6.40 14.97 -2.25
CA ILE A 426 -6.43 14.70 -0.82
C ILE A 426 -7.84 14.22 -0.48
N PHE A 427 -8.04 12.91 -0.34
CA PHE A 427 -9.35 12.34 -0.05
C PHE A 427 -9.64 12.29 1.47
N GLY A 428 -10.92 12.44 1.84
CA GLY A 428 -11.37 12.34 3.23
C GLY A 428 -11.21 10.93 3.76
N HIS A 429 -10.14 10.67 4.50
CA HIS A 429 -9.77 9.33 4.98
C HIS A 429 -10.87 8.76 5.91
N SER A 430 -11.54 9.60 6.69
CA SER A 430 -12.63 9.18 7.57
C SER A 430 -13.86 8.72 6.77
N ASN A 431 -14.20 9.44 5.69
CA ASN A 431 -15.36 9.18 4.84
C ASN A 431 -15.24 7.88 4.05
N VAL A 432 -14.08 7.62 3.44
CA VAL A 432 -13.89 6.44 2.58
C VAL A 432 -13.97 5.14 3.37
N MET A 433 -13.63 5.15 4.66
CA MET A 433 -13.76 4.00 5.56
C MET A 433 -15.15 3.89 6.23
N ASN A 434 -16.05 4.86 6.04
CA ASN A 434 -17.34 4.90 6.73
C ASN A 434 -18.48 4.30 5.90
N TRP A 435 -18.80 3.02 6.14
CA TRP A 435 -19.91 2.33 5.45
C TRP A 435 -21.32 2.82 5.84
N ALA A 436 -21.45 3.60 6.92
CA ALA A 436 -22.67 4.33 7.25
C ALA A 436 -22.70 5.74 6.59
N GLY A 437 -21.61 6.15 5.93
CA GLY A 437 -21.50 7.35 5.11
C GLY A 437 -21.99 7.14 3.66
N LYS A 438 -21.84 8.17 2.83
CA LYS A 438 -22.31 8.16 1.43
C LYS A 438 -21.27 7.72 0.40
N ASN A 439 -19.98 7.81 0.72
CA ASN A 439 -18.88 7.65 -0.24
C ASN A 439 -17.85 6.61 0.26
N PHE A 440 -18.35 5.54 0.88
CA PHE A 440 -17.53 4.38 1.27
C PHE A 440 -16.79 3.83 0.04
N GLU A 441 -15.50 3.48 0.21
CA GLU A 441 -14.57 3.05 -0.84
C GLU A 441 -14.22 4.10 -1.94
N ASP A 442 -14.85 5.28 -2.02
CA ASP A 442 -14.53 6.30 -3.03
C ASP A 442 -13.32 7.17 -2.65
N VAL A 443 -12.13 6.63 -2.86
CA VAL A 443 -10.85 7.35 -2.70
C VAL A 443 -10.51 8.29 -3.86
N GLY A 444 -11.35 8.42 -4.89
CA GLY A 444 -11.13 9.33 -6.02
C GLY A 444 -10.22 8.81 -7.15
N VAL A 445 -10.03 7.50 -7.29
CA VAL A 445 -9.25 6.89 -8.40
C VAL A 445 -9.71 7.42 -9.78
N SER A 446 -11.02 7.50 -10.00
CA SER A 446 -11.61 8.02 -11.25
C SER A 446 -11.15 9.46 -11.59
N LEU A 447 -10.94 10.31 -10.59
CA LEU A 447 -10.43 11.67 -10.80
C LEU A 447 -8.93 11.66 -11.11
N ALA A 448 -8.16 10.81 -10.43
CA ALA A 448 -6.74 10.61 -10.72
C ALA A 448 -6.57 10.12 -12.16
N ASP A 449 -7.30 9.09 -12.58
CA ASP A 449 -7.28 8.54 -13.94
C ASP A 449 -7.59 9.59 -15.01
N ILE A 450 -8.57 10.49 -14.79
CA ILE A 450 -8.86 11.59 -15.72
C ILE A 450 -7.66 12.54 -15.84
N CYS A 451 -7.05 12.92 -14.71
CA CYS A 451 -5.86 13.79 -14.71
C CYS A 451 -4.66 13.12 -15.38
N TRP A 452 -4.44 11.82 -15.14
CA TRP A 452 -3.39 11.02 -15.75
C TRP A 452 -3.56 10.89 -17.28
N ARG A 453 -4.78 10.61 -17.77
CA ARG A 453 -5.09 10.61 -19.22
C ARG A 453 -4.95 11.99 -19.87
N ALA A 454 -5.12 13.06 -19.10
CA ALA A 454 -4.86 14.43 -19.56
C ALA A 454 -3.37 14.81 -19.55
N GLY A 455 -2.47 13.93 -19.07
CA GLY A 455 -1.05 14.23 -18.92
C GLY A 455 -0.70 15.08 -17.70
N TYR A 456 -1.61 15.26 -16.74
CA TYR A 456 -1.33 15.91 -15.46
C TYR A 456 -1.38 14.86 -14.35
N TYR A 457 -0.27 14.15 -14.13
CA TYR A 457 -0.25 13.05 -13.16
C TYR A 457 -0.65 13.56 -11.76
N ALA A 458 -1.48 12.77 -11.09
CA ALA A 458 -2.06 13.08 -9.79
C ALA A 458 -1.58 12.07 -8.74
N ASP A 459 -1.24 12.55 -7.56
CA ASP A 459 -1.03 11.74 -6.36
C ASP A 459 -2.38 11.58 -5.61
N LEU A 460 -2.69 10.36 -5.16
CA LEU A 460 -3.76 10.09 -4.20
C LEU A 460 -3.17 10.09 -2.78
N ILE A 461 -3.73 10.88 -1.87
CA ILE A 461 -3.18 11.09 -0.51
C ILE A 461 -4.34 11.12 0.50
N PRO A 462 -4.32 10.33 1.59
CA PRO A 462 -5.33 10.43 2.63
C PRO A 462 -5.17 11.72 3.43
N SER A 463 -6.29 12.34 3.80
CA SER A 463 -6.33 13.54 4.65
C SER A 463 -5.61 13.38 6.00
N SER A 464 -5.47 12.16 6.53
CA SER A 464 -4.69 11.87 7.73
C SER A 464 -3.24 12.36 7.63
N GLU A 465 -2.67 12.46 6.44
CA GLU A 465 -1.32 12.98 6.20
C GLU A 465 -1.13 14.45 6.59
N ILE A 466 -2.23 15.19 6.79
CA ILE A 466 -2.24 16.51 7.42
C ILE A 466 -1.93 16.39 8.92
N ASN A 467 -2.54 15.40 9.60
CA ASN A 467 -2.31 15.12 11.03
C ASN A 467 -0.90 14.56 11.26
N GLU A 468 -0.44 13.68 10.36
CA GLU A 468 0.93 13.14 10.35
C GLU A 468 1.97 14.18 9.85
N LYS A 469 1.56 15.45 9.63
CA LYS A 469 2.41 16.61 9.24
C LYS A 469 3.27 16.35 8.00
N SER A 470 2.87 15.41 7.18
CA SER A 470 3.60 14.95 5.99
C SER A 470 3.16 15.74 4.76
N LEU A 471 1.88 16.14 4.71
CA LEU A 471 1.41 17.29 3.96
C LEU A 471 1.82 18.58 4.68
N ARG A 472 2.42 19.53 3.94
CA ARG A 472 2.85 20.84 4.47
C ARG A 472 2.46 21.98 3.55
N ILE A 473 2.47 23.20 4.10
CA ILE A 473 2.18 24.44 3.39
C ILE A 473 3.34 25.42 3.60
N ASP A 474 3.81 26.04 2.52
CA ASP A 474 4.82 27.11 2.56
C ASP A 474 4.19 28.50 2.73
N ASN A 475 5.03 29.50 3.01
CA ASN A 475 4.61 30.87 3.27
C ASN A 475 3.86 31.57 2.11
N ASP A 476 3.96 31.05 0.89
CA ASP A 476 3.24 31.48 -0.31
C ASP A 476 1.83 30.85 -0.45
N GLY A 477 1.49 29.88 0.40
CA GLY A 477 0.26 29.08 0.32
C GLY A 477 0.37 27.86 -0.60
N SER A 478 1.57 27.46 -1.02
CA SER A 478 1.75 26.23 -1.79
C SER A 478 1.79 25.01 -0.91
N ILE A 479 1.06 23.98 -1.32
CA ILE A 479 0.98 22.68 -0.67
C ILE A 479 2.07 21.76 -1.25
N TRP A 480 2.67 20.96 -0.37
CA TRP A 480 3.70 19.98 -0.71
C TRP A 480 3.48 18.66 0.03
N PHE A 481 3.98 17.58 -0.58
CA PHE A 481 4.11 16.26 0.03
C PHE A 481 5.51 15.72 -0.28
N GLY A 482 6.29 15.43 0.78
CA GLY A 482 7.72 15.15 0.63
C GLY A 482 8.46 16.27 -0.13
N LYS A 483 8.99 15.92 -1.31
CA LYS A 483 9.69 16.84 -2.23
C LYS A 483 8.82 17.41 -3.36
N GLN A 484 7.56 16.98 -3.51
CA GLN A 484 6.65 17.47 -4.56
C GLN A 484 5.98 18.78 -4.14
N LYS A 485 6.08 19.82 -4.98
CA LYS A 485 5.22 21.03 -4.91
C LYS A 485 4.03 20.80 -5.84
N TYR A 486 2.82 21.09 -5.39
CA TYR A 486 1.61 20.91 -6.22
C TYR A 486 1.18 22.22 -6.87
N ALA A 487 0.90 22.17 -8.18
CA ALA A 487 0.27 23.25 -8.92
C ALA A 487 -1.23 23.34 -8.57
N ALA A 488 -1.88 22.20 -8.37
CA ALA A 488 -3.28 22.09 -7.98
C ALA A 488 -3.51 21.05 -6.88
N VAL A 489 -4.45 21.33 -5.99
CA VAL A 489 -4.87 20.42 -4.91
C VAL A 489 -6.39 20.35 -4.86
N VAL A 490 -6.92 19.12 -4.90
CA VAL A 490 -8.33 18.80 -4.73
C VAL A 490 -8.53 18.20 -3.35
N LEU A 491 -9.39 18.80 -2.52
CA LEU A 491 -9.94 18.15 -1.34
C LEU A 491 -11.14 17.31 -1.78
N TYR A 492 -11.06 16.00 -1.66
CA TYR A 492 -12.00 15.07 -2.27
C TYR A 492 -12.85 14.37 -1.21
N GLN A 493 -14.18 14.54 -1.31
CA GLN A 493 -15.18 13.94 -0.43
C GLN A 493 -14.83 14.06 1.08
N PRO A 494 -14.62 15.28 1.63
CA PRO A 494 -14.06 15.47 2.98
C PRO A 494 -15.08 15.35 4.12
N GLU A 495 -16.16 14.59 3.93
CA GLU A 495 -17.17 14.37 4.99
C GLU A 495 -16.54 13.73 6.23
N PHE A 496 -17.01 14.07 7.43
CA PHE A 496 -16.42 13.63 8.71
C PHE A 496 -14.97 14.03 8.98
N GLU A 497 -14.34 14.88 8.16
CA GLU A 497 -12.95 15.27 8.41
C GLU A 497 -12.78 16.17 9.64
N ASN A 498 -11.55 16.21 10.15
CA ASN A 498 -11.20 16.86 11.41
C ASN A 498 -10.85 18.35 11.25
N LYS A 499 -10.88 19.09 12.37
CA LYS A 499 -10.54 20.53 12.43
C LYS A 499 -9.17 20.86 11.80
N SER A 500 -8.20 19.96 11.95
CA SER A 500 -6.86 20.06 11.36
C SER A 500 -6.88 20.20 9.84
N THR A 501 -7.80 19.51 9.14
CA THR A 501 -8.01 19.64 7.70
C THR A 501 -8.47 21.07 7.34
N ILE A 502 -9.37 21.67 8.13
CA ILE A 502 -9.79 23.08 7.96
C ILE A 502 -8.60 24.02 8.19
N ASP A 503 -7.90 23.86 9.31
CA ASP A 503 -6.81 24.73 9.73
C ASP A 503 -5.60 24.63 8.77
N PHE A 504 -5.46 23.51 8.05
CA PHE A 504 -4.55 23.33 6.92
C PHE A 504 -5.00 24.16 5.71
N PHE A 505 -6.19 23.95 5.17
CA PHE A 505 -6.63 24.70 3.98
C PHE A 505 -6.74 26.22 4.22
N LYS A 506 -7.09 26.66 5.44
CA LYS A 506 -7.02 28.09 5.83
C LYS A 506 -5.60 28.67 5.68
N LYS A 507 -4.55 27.94 6.05
CA LYS A 507 -3.16 28.38 5.83
C LYS A 507 -2.80 28.45 4.34
N ALA A 508 -3.44 27.64 3.50
CA ALA A 508 -3.30 27.67 2.05
C ALA A 508 -4.12 28.79 1.36
N GLU A 509 -4.77 29.72 2.08
CA GLU A 509 -5.58 30.79 1.47
C GLU A 509 -4.76 31.73 0.55
N LYS A 510 -3.44 31.84 0.74
CA LYS A 510 -2.54 32.59 -0.16
C LYS A 510 -2.42 31.94 -1.55
N LYS A 511 -1.99 32.71 -2.57
CA LYS A 511 -2.02 32.34 -4.01
C LYS A 511 -0.96 31.29 -4.46
N GLY A 512 -0.61 30.32 -3.62
CA GLY A 512 0.38 29.28 -3.95
C GLY A 512 -0.18 28.20 -4.87
N SER A 513 -0.81 27.16 -4.30
CA SER A 513 -1.45 26.10 -5.10
C SER A 513 -2.88 26.46 -5.49
N MET A 514 -3.37 26.05 -6.67
CA MET A 514 -4.79 26.14 -7.03
C MET A 514 -5.60 25.18 -6.14
N LEU A 515 -6.75 25.61 -5.61
CA LEU A 515 -7.53 24.84 -4.63
C LEU A 515 -8.94 24.53 -5.15
N TYR A 516 -9.32 23.26 -5.05
CA TYR A 516 -10.60 22.72 -5.46
C TYR A 516 -11.16 21.86 -4.32
N THR A 517 -12.47 21.80 -4.14
CA THR A 517 -13.13 20.80 -3.30
C THR A 517 -14.21 20.08 -4.09
N VAL A 518 -14.31 18.76 -3.93
CA VAL A 518 -15.32 17.90 -4.54
C VAL A 518 -16.14 17.24 -3.44
N GLY A 519 -17.46 17.24 -3.58
CA GLY A 519 -18.36 16.62 -2.63
C GLY A 519 -18.74 17.51 -1.45
N SER A 520 -19.45 16.91 -0.49
CA SER A 520 -20.02 17.62 0.66
C SER A 520 -19.21 17.41 1.94
N TRP A 521 -19.29 18.38 2.84
CA TRP A 521 -18.78 18.29 4.21
C TRP A 521 -19.78 18.98 5.13
N THR A 522 -20.80 18.21 5.49
CA THR A 522 -21.97 18.61 6.28
C THR A 522 -21.91 18.11 7.72
N LYS A 523 -20.91 17.29 8.06
CA LYS A 523 -20.72 16.65 9.36
C LYS A 523 -19.25 16.63 9.80
N ASP A 524 -19.02 16.82 11.09
CA ASP A 524 -17.70 16.63 11.71
C ASP A 524 -17.37 15.13 11.93
N PHE A 525 -16.18 14.82 12.45
CA PHE A 525 -15.77 13.46 12.78
C PHE A 525 -16.71 12.72 13.75
N ASN A 526 -17.45 13.45 14.57
CA ASN A 526 -18.47 12.89 15.48
C ASN A 526 -19.88 12.88 14.84
N ALA A 527 -19.95 13.00 13.51
CA ALA A 527 -21.16 13.05 12.70
C ALA A 527 -22.15 14.19 13.05
N LYS A 528 -21.69 15.23 13.76
CA LYS A 528 -22.51 16.40 14.15
C LYS A 528 -22.58 17.39 12.99
N PRO A 529 -23.71 18.11 12.80
CA PRO A 529 -23.86 19.10 11.74
C PRO A 529 -22.72 20.12 11.71
N PHE A 530 -22.19 20.37 10.51
CA PHE A 530 -21.02 21.20 10.28
C PHE A 530 -21.15 21.96 8.96
N ASP A 531 -20.84 23.26 8.96
CA ASP A 531 -20.83 24.09 7.75
C ASP A 531 -19.41 24.38 7.28
N ALA A 532 -18.86 23.45 6.48
CA ALA A 532 -17.54 23.63 5.87
C ALA A 532 -17.47 24.84 4.92
N LYS A 533 -18.57 25.24 4.27
CA LYS A 533 -18.57 26.35 3.30
C LYS A 533 -18.30 27.69 3.98
N SER A 534 -18.74 27.85 5.23
CA SER A 534 -18.45 29.05 6.03
C SER A 534 -16.98 29.20 6.44
N VAL A 535 -16.19 28.11 6.44
CA VAL A 535 -14.81 28.10 6.98
C VAL A 535 -13.71 27.74 5.98
N LEU A 536 -14.03 27.15 4.83
CA LEU A 536 -13.05 26.91 3.77
C LEU A 536 -12.59 28.22 3.11
N PRO A 537 -11.37 28.28 2.51
CA PRO A 537 -10.88 29.50 1.88
C PRO A 537 -11.81 29.98 0.76
N LYS A 538 -12.13 31.28 0.73
CA LYS A 538 -13.06 31.86 -0.27
C LYS A 538 -12.64 31.65 -1.73
N ARG A 539 -11.35 31.39 -1.98
CA ARG A 539 -10.79 31.11 -3.31
C ARG A 539 -10.88 29.64 -3.76
N MET A 540 -11.37 28.74 -2.90
CA MET A 540 -11.44 27.30 -3.19
C MET A 540 -12.66 27.01 -4.08
N LYS A 541 -12.41 26.58 -5.32
CA LYS A 541 -13.49 26.26 -6.27
C LYS A 541 -14.23 25.01 -5.79
N THR A 542 -15.55 25.08 -5.63
CA THR A 542 -16.37 24.01 -5.02
C THR A 542 -17.23 23.32 -6.07
N PHE A 543 -17.24 21.98 -6.07
CA PHE A 543 -17.96 21.14 -7.03
C PHE A 543 -18.76 20.04 -6.32
N SER A 544 -19.92 19.69 -6.89
CA SER A 544 -20.74 18.55 -6.49
C SER A 544 -20.10 17.21 -6.82
N ASP A 545 -19.39 17.15 -7.94
CA ASP A 545 -18.91 15.92 -8.57
C ASP A 545 -17.50 16.10 -9.16
N TYR A 546 -16.86 14.96 -9.42
CA TYR A 546 -15.48 14.94 -9.90
C TYR A 546 -15.34 15.27 -11.39
N LYS A 547 -16.40 15.14 -12.20
CA LYS A 547 -16.33 15.33 -13.67
C LYS A 547 -16.20 16.82 -13.99
N THR A 548 -17.13 17.64 -13.52
CA THR A 548 -17.06 19.11 -13.71
C THR A 548 -15.85 19.74 -12.99
N CYS A 549 -15.43 19.16 -11.86
CA CYS A 549 -14.16 19.54 -11.22
C CYS A 549 -12.97 19.25 -12.14
N SER A 550 -12.90 18.06 -12.76
CA SER A 550 -11.79 17.66 -13.62
C SER A 550 -11.66 18.52 -14.88
N GLU A 551 -12.78 18.89 -15.50
CA GLU A 551 -12.81 19.79 -16.67
C GLU A 551 -12.23 21.16 -16.33
N THR A 552 -12.66 21.74 -15.20
CA THR A 552 -12.16 23.05 -14.74
C THR A 552 -10.69 22.97 -14.35
N LEU A 553 -10.28 21.93 -13.62
CA LEU A 553 -8.91 21.67 -13.18
C LEU A 553 -7.95 21.54 -14.38
N ILE A 554 -8.31 20.73 -15.38
CA ILE A 554 -7.50 20.55 -16.59
C ILE A 554 -7.44 21.83 -17.42
N GLY A 555 -8.54 22.59 -17.51
CA GLY A 555 -8.57 23.91 -18.14
C GLY A 555 -7.61 24.90 -17.48
N ASP A 556 -7.67 25.04 -16.15
CA ASP A 556 -6.78 25.90 -15.37
C ASP A 556 -5.30 25.48 -15.52
N LEU A 557 -5.01 24.18 -15.50
CA LEU A 557 -3.65 23.63 -15.70
C LEU A 557 -3.13 23.88 -17.12
N ASN A 558 -3.96 23.72 -18.15
CA ASN A 558 -3.58 24.02 -19.54
C ASN A 558 -3.26 25.50 -19.75
N ASN A 559 -3.92 26.41 -19.04
CA ASN A 559 -3.67 27.84 -19.12
C ASN A 559 -2.40 28.29 -18.39
N ASN A 560 -2.10 27.70 -17.22
CA ASN A 560 -1.06 28.20 -16.32
C ASN A 560 0.17 27.30 -16.18
N TYR A 561 0.04 26.00 -16.49
CA TYR A 561 0.99 24.94 -16.14
C TYR A 561 1.25 23.93 -17.27
N LYS A 562 1.02 24.31 -18.54
CA LYS A 562 1.24 23.44 -19.71
C LYS A 562 2.67 22.88 -19.82
N SER A 563 3.66 23.54 -19.23
CA SER A 563 5.04 23.04 -19.12
C SER A 563 5.20 21.82 -18.20
N LEU A 564 4.21 21.56 -17.33
CA LEU A 564 4.16 20.41 -16.44
C LEU A 564 3.51 19.17 -17.06
N LEU A 565 3.11 19.22 -18.33
CA LEU A 565 2.51 18.08 -19.01
C LEU A 565 3.48 16.87 -19.05
N GLN A 566 2.98 15.72 -18.62
CA GLN A 566 3.55 14.38 -18.77
C GLN A 566 3.04 13.75 -20.07
N MET A 567 3.60 12.61 -20.49
CA MET A 567 2.97 11.81 -21.54
C MET A 567 1.65 11.22 -21.01
N PRO A 568 0.50 11.40 -21.70
CA PRO A 568 -0.75 10.76 -21.35
C PRO A 568 -0.62 9.24 -21.20
N VAL A 569 -1.27 8.67 -20.20
CA VAL A 569 -1.43 7.21 -20.09
C VAL A 569 -2.55 6.72 -20.99
N THR A 570 -2.35 5.54 -21.58
CA THR A 570 -3.22 4.96 -22.62
C THR A 570 -3.56 3.50 -22.38
N ASP A 571 -2.94 2.87 -21.40
CA ASP A 571 -3.13 1.47 -21.05
C ASP A 571 -3.89 1.37 -19.70
N THR A 572 -4.24 0.17 -19.29
CA THR A 572 -4.87 -0.12 -17.98
C THR A 572 -4.03 -1.14 -17.22
N MET A 573 -4.17 -1.15 -15.89
CA MET A 573 -3.70 -2.30 -15.12
C MET A 573 -4.54 -3.54 -15.44
N PRO A 574 -4.01 -4.76 -15.33
CA PRO A 574 -4.83 -5.96 -15.45
C PRO A 574 -5.89 -5.96 -14.34
N SER A 575 -7.15 -6.20 -14.69
CA SER A 575 -8.18 -6.56 -13.72
C SER A 575 -7.89 -7.96 -13.19
N LYS A 576 -7.68 -8.09 -11.89
CA LYS A 576 -7.75 -9.38 -11.19
C LYS A 576 -9.08 -9.46 -10.45
N ASP A 577 -9.86 -10.52 -10.69
CA ASP A 577 -11.01 -10.84 -9.86
C ASP A 577 -10.48 -11.37 -8.52
N MET A 578 -10.59 -10.57 -7.46
CA MET A 578 -10.11 -10.93 -6.14
C MET A 578 -11.28 -11.45 -5.31
N LEU A 579 -11.38 -12.78 -5.25
CA LEU A 579 -12.26 -13.51 -4.33
C LEU A 579 -13.72 -13.04 -4.38
N GLY A 580 -14.21 -12.75 -5.59
CA GLY A 580 -15.60 -12.35 -5.86
C GLY A 580 -15.83 -10.84 -6.00
N ARG A 581 -14.81 -10.00 -5.83
CA ARG A 581 -14.87 -8.58 -6.20
C ARG A 581 -14.09 -8.33 -7.50
N SER A 582 -14.77 -7.79 -8.50
CA SER A 582 -14.15 -7.27 -9.72
C SER A 582 -14.00 -5.76 -9.57
N PHE A 583 -12.81 -5.23 -9.89
CA PHE A 583 -12.50 -3.81 -9.74
C PHE A 583 -12.35 -3.12 -11.10
N ILE A 584 -12.74 -1.85 -11.16
CA ILE A 584 -12.50 -1.00 -12.33
C ILE A 584 -10.98 -0.80 -12.47
N PRO A 585 -10.35 -1.18 -13.60
CA PRO A 585 -8.93 -0.96 -13.81
C PRO A 585 -8.57 0.53 -13.78
N SER A 586 -7.58 0.90 -12.96
CA SER A 586 -6.93 2.21 -13.04
C SER A 586 -5.99 2.26 -14.26
N PHE A 587 -5.76 3.45 -14.78
CA PHE A 587 -4.93 3.64 -15.97
C PHE A 587 -3.44 3.46 -15.68
N ALA A 588 -2.74 2.89 -16.67
CA ALA A 588 -1.34 2.53 -16.61
C ALA A 588 -0.54 3.17 -17.77
N PRO A 589 0.74 3.48 -17.57
CA PRO A 589 1.64 3.79 -18.67
C PRO A 589 1.96 2.52 -19.48
N SER A 590 2.33 2.70 -20.75
CA SER A 590 2.86 1.62 -21.60
C SER A 590 4.32 1.29 -21.25
N GLU A 591 4.81 0.19 -21.81
CA GLU A 591 6.19 -0.29 -21.85
C GLU A 591 7.17 0.69 -22.54
N GLN A 592 6.67 1.80 -23.08
CA GLN A 592 7.44 2.90 -23.67
C GLN A 592 6.87 4.26 -23.26
N GLY A 593 7.74 5.27 -23.13
CA GLY A 593 7.28 6.62 -22.78
C GLY A 593 8.37 7.65 -22.44
N ILE A 594 7.92 8.85 -22.09
CA ILE A 594 8.75 9.95 -21.58
C ILE A 594 8.16 10.46 -20.27
N THR A 595 8.99 10.54 -19.22
CA THR A 595 8.60 11.00 -17.89
C THR A 595 9.59 12.02 -17.34
N ARG A 596 9.07 13.04 -16.65
CA ARG A 596 9.81 14.04 -15.89
C ARG A 596 9.80 13.71 -14.40
N LEU A 597 10.95 13.89 -13.76
CA LEU A 597 11.09 13.87 -12.30
C LEU A 597 11.05 15.30 -11.75
N THR A 598 10.75 15.44 -10.46
CA THR A 598 10.63 16.73 -9.77
C THR A 598 11.90 17.60 -9.76
N ASP A 599 13.08 17.04 -10.06
CA ASP A 599 14.33 17.80 -10.26
C ASP A 599 14.57 18.25 -11.72
N GLY A 600 13.64 17.97 -12.64
CA GLY A 600 13.76 18.25 -14.07
C GLY A 600 14.54 17.20 -14.87
N THR A 601 14.94 16.07 -14.27
CA THR A 601 15.44 14.91 -15.01
C THR A 601 14.34 14.39 -15.94
N ILE A 602 14.70 14.10 -17.19
CA ILE A 602 13.83 13.44 -18.16
C ILE A 602 14.33 12.02 -18.40
N ILE A 603 13.41 11.07 -18.36
CA ILE A 603 13.61 9.65 -18.65
C ILE A 603 12.85 9.32 -19.94
N LEU A 604 13.48 8.55 -20.83
CA LEU A 604 12.96 8.06 -22.10
C LEU A 604 13.14 6.53 -22.11
N LEU A 605 12.05 5.79 -22.25
CA LEU A 605 12.04 4.33 -22.12
C LEU A 605 11.29 3.67 -23.29
N SER A 606 11.72 2.47 -23.67
CA SER A 606 11.05 1.60 -24.63
C SER A 606 11.53 0.17 -24.51
N GLY A 607 10.67 -0.76 -24.10
CA GLY A 607 10.95 -2.20 -24.13
C GLY A 607 9.72 -3.01 -24.52
N LYS A 608 8.97 -2.49 -25.49
CA LYS A 608 7.68 -3.04 -25.94
C LYS A 608 7.86 -4.22 -26.88
N GLU A 609 8.78 -4.11 -27.84
CA GLU A 609 9.00 -5.12 -28.87
C GLU A 609 10.15 -6.07 -28.49
N ASN A 610 11.11 -5.59 -27.70
CA ASN A 610 12.22 -6.36 -27.16
C ASN A 610 12.35 -6.16 -25.65
N VAL A 611 12.23 -7.24 -24.87
CA VAL A 611 12.36 -7.20 -23.40
C VAL A 611 13.71 -6.69 -22.90
N ALA A 612 14.80 -6.84 -23.69
CA ALA A 612 16.09 -6.24 -23.36
C ALA A 612 16.09 -4.70 -23.51
N GLY A 613 15.10 -4.15 -24.22
CA GLY A 613 14.97 -2.74 -24.61
C GLY A 613 15.01 -2.57 -26.13
N ASP A 614 14.16 -1.68 -26.64
CA ASP A 614 14.06 -1.34 -28.07
C ASP A 614 15.13 -0.32 -28.47
N THR A 615 15.47 -0.21 -29.75
CA THR A 615 16.37 0.86 -30.23
C THR A 615 15.62 2.19 -30.29
N ILE A 616 16.17 3.21 -29.63
CA ILE A 616 15.60 4.55 -29.52
C ILE A 616 16.54 5.53 -30.24
N ILE A 617 16.16 5.96 -31.45
CA ILE A 617 16.83 7.01 -32.23
C ILE A 617 15.85 8.18 -32.34
N LYS A 618 16.00 9.19 -31.47
CA LYS A 618 14.98 10.25 -31.31
C LYS A 618 15.56 11.56 -30.80
N THR A 619 15.04 12.68 -31.34
CA THR A 619 15.22 14.01 -30.78
C THR A 619 13.99 14.41 -29.96
N ILE A 620 14.20 14.91 -28.74
CA ILE A 620 13.17 15.51 -27.88
C ILE A 620 13.53 16.97 -27.58
N LYS A 621 12.55 17.80 -27.22
CA LYS A 621 12.79 19.19 -26.79
C LYS A 621 12.63 19.31 -25.27
N ILE A 622 13.65 19.80 -24.58
CA ILE A 622 13.65 20.02 -23.13
C ILE A 622 14.07 21.47 -22.87
N LYS A 623 13.20 22.28 -22.24
CA LYS A 623 13.42 23.73 -22.04
C LYS A 623 13.81 24.46 -23.34
N GLY A 624 13.26 24.05 -24.48
CA GLY A 624 13.61 24.57 -25.82
C GLY A 624 14.85 23.96 -26.47
N VAL A 625 15.74 23.32 -25.71
CA VAL A 625 16.94 22.64 -26.22
C VAL A 625 16.55 21.33 -26.91
N GLY A 626 17.01 21.13 -28.15
CA GLY A 626 16.91 19.85 -28.85
C GLY A 626 17.94 18.85 -28.33
N ILE A 627 17.48 17.69 -27.88
CA ILE A 627 18.31 16.63 -27.31
C ILE A 627 18.07 15.33 -28.09
N PHE A 628 19.12 14.87 -28.75
CA PHE A 628 19.12 13.63 -29.54
C PHE A 628 19.70 12.47 -28.72
N PHE A 629 19.06 11.31 -28.81
CA PHE A 629 19.51 10.03 -28.28
C PHE A 629 19.59 8.99 -29.40
N ASP A 630 20.67 8.21 -29.40
CA ASP A 630 20.75 6.87 -30.00
C ASP A 630 21.17 5.88 -28.88
N VAL A 631 20.17 5.21 -28.31
CA VAL A 631 20.29 4.30 -27.15
C VAL A 631 19.42 3.05 -27.37
N ILE A 632 19.51 2.08 -26.46
CA ILE A 632 18.67 0.88 -26.42
C ILE A 632 17.99 0.77 -25.05
N GLY A 633 16.67 0.71 -25.04
CA GLY A 633 15.84 0.50 -23.86
C GLY A 633 15.65 1.74 -22.99
N VAL A 634 16.78 2.29 -22.54
CA VAL A 634 16.84 3.36 -21.54
C VAL A 634 17.64 4.52 -22.10
N GLY A 635 17.06 5.72 -22.05
CA GLY A 635 17.75 7.00 -22.17
C GLY A 635 17.32 7.92 -21.04
N GLY A 636 18.19 8.83 -20.62
CA GLY A 636 17.81 9.88 -19.68
C GLY A 636 18.82 11.00 -19.61
N VAL A 637 18.36 12.18 -19.22
CA VAL A 637 19.17 13.40 -19.14
C VAL A 637 18.67 14.31 -18.02
N ARG A 638 19.59 14.96 -17.30
CA ARG A 638 19.29 16.16 -16.50
C ARG A 638 20.06 17.35 -17.06
N LEU A 639 19.36 18.46 -17.25
CA LEU A 639 19.94 19.76 -17.58
C LEU A 639 19.93 20.66 -16.35
N SER A 640 20.98 21.46 -16.23
CA SER A 640 21.11 22.54 -15.24
C SER A 640 20.03 23.63 -15.45
N LYS A 641 20.19 24.75 -14.73
CA LYS A 641 19.42 25.99 -14.99
C LYS A 641 19.85 26.71 -16.28
N ASP A 642 21.13 26.64 -16.67
CA ASP A 642 21.67 27.27 -17.89
C ASP A 642 21.48 26.42 -19.17
N GLY A 643 21.00 25.18 -19.02
CA GLY A 643 20.77 24.25 -20.13
C GLY A 643 21.94 23.34 -20.46
N SER A 644 23.09 23.49 -19.79
CA SER A 644 24.18 22.51 -19.86
C SER A 644 23.79 21.17 -19.22
N VAL A 645 24.43 20.10 -19.68
CA VAL A 645 24.14 18.73 -19.24
C VAL A 645 24.82 18.45 -17.90
N GLU A 646 24.06 17.90 -16.95
CA GLU A 646 24.55 17.48 -15.63
C GLU A 646 24.52 15.97 -15.45
N ALA A 647 23.63 15.26 -16.14
CA ALA A 647 23.52 13.81 -16.07
C ALA A 647 23.06 13.23 -17.40
N ILE A 648 23.57 12.06 -17.75
CA ILE A 648 23.18 11.25 -18.91
C ILE A 648 23.15 9.78 -18.47
N VAL A 649 22.16 9.03 -18.94
CA VAL A 649 22.13 7.56 -18.87
C VAL A 649 21.71 6.99 -20.21
N GLY A 650 22.31 5.87 -20.60
CA GLY A 650 21.91 5.11 -21.77
C GLY A 650 22.19 3.61 -21.64
N GLY A 651 21.18 2.78 -21.83
CA GLY A 651 21.40 1.39 -22.21
C GLY A 651 21.87 1.35 -23.67
N GLY A 652 22.81 0.48 -24.04
CA GLY A 652 23.30 0.35 -25.41
C GLY A 652 23.63 1.67 -26.12
N PHE A 653 24.19 2.63 -25.38
CA PHE A 653 24.44 4.00 -25.83
C PHE A 653 25.37 4.01 -27.03
N LYS A 654 24.95 4.65 -28.12
CA LYS A 654 25.73 4.83 -29.36
C LYS A 654 26.08 6.29 -29.57
N SER A 655 25.12 7.20 -29.38
CA SER A 655 25.37 8.64 -29.43
C SER A 655 24.32 9.48 -28.70
N PHE A 656 24.71 10.71 -28.42
CA PHE A 656 23.89 11.72 -27.75
C PHE A 656 24.35 13.11 -28.19
N LYS A 657 23.41 14.05 -28.33
CA LYS A 657 23.72 15.45 -28.59
C LYS A 657 22.74 16.38 -27.87
N ALA A 658 23.25 17.35 -27.11
CA ALA A 658 22.50 18.43 -26.48
C ALA A 658 23.31 19.73 -26.56
N GLY A 659 22.87 20.66 -27.42
CA GLY A 659 23.65 21.88 -27.71
C GLY A 659 25.04 21.56 -28.27
N SER A 660 26.08 22.08 -27.61
CA SER A 660 27.49 21.80 -27.92
C SER A 660 28.01 20.47 -27.33
N PHE A 661 27.30 19.86 -26.37
CA PHE A 661 27.71 18.60 -25.78
C PHE A 661 27.30 17.43 -26.69
N SER A 662 28.28 16.63 -27.13
CA SER A 662 28.06 15.55 -28.09
C SER A 662 28.96 14.35 -27.77
N ILE A 663 28.41 13.14 -27.83
CA ILE A 663 29.16 11.88 -27.70
C ILE A 663 28.76 10.99 -28.86
N GLN A 664 29.73 10.36 -29.51
CA GLN A 664 29.55 9.34 -30.54
C GLN A 664 30.53 8.21 -30.24
N LEU A 665 30.05 6.98 -30.11
CA LEU A 665 30.87 5.80 -29.85
C LEU A 665 30.95 4.92 -31.11
N SER A 666 32.07 4.21 -31.27
CA SER A 666 32.25 3.17 -32.30
C SER A 666 31.39 1.94 -32.00
N GLN A 667 31.29 1.53 -30.74
CA GLN A 667 30.47 0.41 -30.25
C GLN A 667 29.43 0.89 -29.21
N ARG A 668 28.35 0.12 -29.03
CA ARG A 668 27.30 0.42 -28.04
C ARG A 668 27.75 0.03 -26.64
N VAL A 669 27.53 0.91 -25.65
CA VAL A 669 27.92 0.68 -24.24
C VAL A 669 26.77 1.04 -23.31
N ASP A 670 26.47 0.21 -22.31
CA ASP A 670 25.57 0.62 -21.22
C ASP A 670 26.36 1.59 -20.30
N LEU A 671 25.91 2.85 -20.18
CA LEU A 671 26.66 3.87 -19.43
C LEU A 671 25.80 4.87 -18.65
N VAL A 672 26.44 5.49 -17.66
CA VAL A 672 26.00 6.70 -16.95
C VAL A 672 27.13 7.71 -16.93
N LEU A 673 26.81 8.99 -17.11
CA LEU A 673 27.66 10.14 -16.79
C LEU A 673 26.88 11.05 -15.83
N LEU A 674 27.51 11.47 -14.73
CA LEU A 674 26.89 12.33 -13.73
C LEU A 674 27.91 13.36 -13.23
N LYS A 675 27.50 14.63 -13.16
CA LYS A 675 28.32 15.73 -12.62
C LYS A 675 28.08 15.87 -11.12
N GLU A 676 29.05 15.45 -10.32
CA GLU A 676 29.04 15.56 -8.85
C GLU A 676 30.06 16.59 -8.39
N LYS A 677 29.63 17.57 -7.57
CA LYS A 677 30.49 18.68 -7.09
C LYS A 677 31.28 19.38 -8.22
N GLY A 678 30.69 19.49 -9.40
CA GLY A 678 31.30 20.08 -10.59
C GLY A 678 32.11 19.12 -11.47
N MET A 679 32.48 17.93 -10.99
CA MET A 679 33.30 16.95 -11.71
C MET A 679 32.46 15.83 -12.33
N TRP A 680 32.84 15.38 -13.53
CA TRP A 680 32.21 14.22 -14.16
C TRP A 680 32.65 12.90 -13.51
N GLN A 681 31.66 12.10 -13.12
CA GLN A 681 31.77 10.70 -12.73
C GLN A 681 31.16 9.83 -13.82
N GLY A 682 31.82 8.74 -14.17
CA GLY A 682 31.38 7.79 -15.19
C GLY A 682 31.09 6.41 -14.59
N CYS A 683 30.09 5.74 -15.13
CA CYS A 683 29.85 4.33 -14.88
C CYS A 683 29.61 3.60 -16.21
N VAL A 684 30.21 2.43 -16.38
CA VAL A 684 29.92 1.51 -17.49
C VAL A 684 29.47 0.16 -16.97
N GLN A 685 28.56 -0.50 -17.68
CA GLN A 685 28.03 -1.81 -17.33
C GLN A 685 28.30 -2.82 -18.44
N GLY A 686 28.82 -4.00 -18.08
CA GLY A 686 29.11 -5.09 -19.02
C GLY A 686 30.21 -4.80 -20.05
N LEU A 687 30.96 -3.70 -19.91
CA LEU A 687 32.04 -3.35 -20.84
C LEU A 687 33.29 -4.19 -20.56
N VAL A 688 33.62 -5.09 -21.49
CA VAL A 688 34.89 -5.81 -21.55
C VAL A 688 35.96 -4.91 -22.19
N GLY A 689 37.20 -4.95 -21.67
CA GLY A 689 38.32 -4.18 -22.22
C GLY A 689 38.38 -2.71 -21.77
N LYS A 690 39.10 -1.87 -22.53
CA LYS A 690 39.38 -0.46 -22.19
C LYS A 690 38.12 0.41 -22.29
N ILE A 691 38.03 1.46 -21.46
CA ILE A 691 37.05 2.54 -21.65
C ILE A 691 37.32 3.20 -23.02
N PRO A 692 36.30 3.44 -23.87
CA PRO A 692 36.44 4.20 -25.12
C PRO A 692 37.08 5.57 -24.93
N ASP A 693 37.95 5.98 -25.86
CA ASP A 693 38.70 7.24 -25.73
C ASP A 693 37.81 8.48 -25.84
N GLU A 694 36.67 8.36 -26.53
CA GLU A 694 35.62 9.39 -26.58
C GLU A 694 34.99 9.65 -25.19
N LEU A 695 34.93 8.62 -24.34
CA LEU A 695 34.46 8.75 -22.96
C LEU A 695 35.57 9.26 -22.02
N LYS A 696 36.83 8.87 -22.23
CA LYS A 696 37.98 9.38 -21.45
C LYS A 696 38.18 10.89 -21.59
N LYS A 697 37.83 11.46 -22.75
CA LYS A 697 37.83 12.92 -22.98
C LYS A 697 36.89 13.69 -22.03
N ILE A 698 35.92 13.01 -21.40
CA ILE A 698 34.95 13.61 -20.47
C ILE A 698 35.40 13.45 -19.02
N THR A 699 35.91 12.27 -18.66
CA THR A 699 36.43 11.97 -17.32
C THR A 699 37.33 10.73 -17.33
N ASN A 700 38.22 10.63 -16.34
CA ASN A 700 38.97 9.40 -16.03
C ASN A 700 38.35 8.61 -14.86
N ASN A 701 37.34 9.16 -14.18
CA ASN A 701 36.72 8.54 -13.01
C ASN A 701 35.64 7.54 -13.45
N TRP A 702 36.00 6.27 -13.67
CA TRP A 702 35.09 5.24 -14.17
C TRP A 702 34.86 4.10 -13.18
N LYS A 703 33.61 3.94 -12.75
CA LYS A 703 33.13 2.71 -12.11
C LYS A 703 32.74 1.67 -13.17
N ARG A 704 33.00 0.40 -12.89
CA ARG A 704 32.50 -0.75 -13.66
C ARG A 704 31.45 -1.51 -12.88
N ILE A 705 30.49 -2.07 -13.60
CA ILE A 705 29.44 -2.95 -13.06
C ILE A 705 29.30 -4.14 -14.00
N ASP A 706 29.32 -5.34 -13.44
CA ASP A 706 29.17 -6.56 -14.23
C ASP A 706 27.70 -6.83 -14.60
N LEU A 707 27.54 -7.66 -15.63
CA LEU A 707 26.25 -8.24 -16.00
C LEU A 707 26.18 -9.68 -15.48
N PRO A 708 25.00 -10.15 -15.04
CA PRO A 708 24.80 -11.56 -14.76
C PRO A 708 25.00 -12.41 -16.01
N GLU A 709 25.29 -13.69 -15.83
CA GLU A 709 25.20 -14.66 -16.93
C GLU A 709 23.75 -14.78 -17.42
N ILE A 710 23.57 -15.13 -18.69
CA ILE A 710 22.26 -15.45 -19.25
C ILE A 710 21.99 -16.94 -19.01
N LEU A 711 20.85 -17.23 -18.37
CA LEU A 711 20.31 -18.59 -18.33
C LEU A 711 19.44 -18.79 -19.59
N TYR A 712 19.81 -19.76 -20.42
CA TYR A 712 19.07 -20.13 -21.63
C TYR A 712 17.94 -21.14 -21.31
#